data_AF-A0A7H9DSK8-F1
#
_entry.id   AF-A0A7H9DSK8-F1
#
_cell.length_a   1.000
_cell.length_b   1.000
_cell.length_c   1.000
_cell.angle_alpha   90.00
_cell.angle_beta   90.00
_cell.angle_gamma   90.00
#
_symmetry.space_group_name_H-M   'P 1'
#
loop_
_entity.id
_entity.type
_entity.pdbx_description
1 polymer ?
#
loop_
_entity_poly.entity_id
_entity_poly.type
_entity_poly.pdbx_seq_one_letter_code
_entity_poly.pdbx_strand_id
1 'polypeptide(L)'
;MKKHILPITLALTASCLISSCSVKLPAQRTPNQSIYGFIEETKVIDGYPKKNSPWVVISDRENNTVYVDKSDQKSPKEIKFLEPLLVLNYKKSSGLVKVAEYVSDALLRKTSKKAIKSYGWIPEDQLLLWTNALKNQENGFTIKAALVPNNIDVMKTGDKYLQNDSVLVYTSPQLTQARKKKLPVGQLVYIYKQSENNKRYLIGKSPEIKIDSYEDNVYGWVSSNMISYWGEKYAVRIPNKENYDSIINKIGLTKPLQSPESNDKKYLKNNYSSNALDNIIPVSLKDADKVEKNKLKYSANILDYNKNFVFNVAGKPIYFDQYKEIITNNKNLNIVFALDISAENSKSIAIAKSIFQDFQVKIDKLSYYKNIKYGVVLYKNNNCGDNMAVSELSDSFEVISKYIDDRSKEMKCNGPSGQPYQLALASAGNLLRNVPDESNIVVAIGSTAASGTGIGDAIRTLSQSRARIVAFQSFSGAGNEFNNFVLASEGIITQSAKNVAKLKMEKIVDQNEVTNKNNYNLVGNEDGLYSLDYPKTSMTQGFVIYPRKGELASNSLLAKALDSITTQITKENKEIDASLTKYFKSNVGVAKTEIKPRYRSLFPGAPSPMPAEFSSQFVTIDHPFLIKGEIQNDLKYSPLIDRGILISSEEYENLRQLYLSIYHETIIKNRDFNQSTAIKRYMKIVKDNYTTLKEFQAKDLGKKTMAYAIATSTGYDTYNEDIMTKYTLNDWRKKKIIDPTIVKEYFANYKVLADRLLENKNNKKIVIKQNGETYYWINQYYLPNLYNIHVE
;
A
#
# COMPACT_ATOMS: atom_id res chain seq x y z
N MET A 1 85.97 26.75 -11.19
CA MET A 1 85.13 25.83 -11.98
C MET A 1 85.66 24.42 -11.82
N LYS A 2 84.95 23.54 -11.11
CA LYS A 2 85.10 22.07 -11.09
C LYS A 2 84.19 21.51 -9.99
N LYS A 3 83.21 20.68 -10.34
CA LYS A 3 82.50 19.82 -9.38
C LYS A 3 83.11 18.43 -9.50
N HIS A 4 83.72 17.97 -8.41
CA HIS A 4 84.21 16.61 -8.24
C HIS A 4 83.14 15.72 -7.62
N ILE A 5 83.31 14.44 -7.94
CA ILE A 5 82.53 13.27 -7.60
C ILE A 5 83.31 12.47 -6.53
N LEU A 6 82.57 11.66 -5.72
CA LEU A 6 82.98 10.55 -4.82
C LEU A 6 83.62 10.95 -3.44
N PRO A 7 83.69 10.08 -2.39
CA PRO A 7 82.77 9.02 -1.89
C PRO A 7 82.79 8.74 -0.34
N ILE A 8 81.97 7.75 0.11
CA ILE A 8 82.26 6.68 1.10
C ILE A 8 82.08 6.86 2.65
N THR A 9 81.24 5.95 3.20
CA THR A 9 81.19 5.22 4.51
C THR A 9 80.75 5.83 5.86
N LEU A 10 79.59 5.31 6.33
CA LEU A 10 79.29 4.58 7.59
C LEU A 10 80.02 4.90 8.92
N ALA A 11 79.25 5.21 9.99
CA ALA A 11 79.22 4.44 11.25
C ALA A 11 78.12 4.91 12.26
N LEU A 12 77.23 3.96 12.59
CA LEU A 12 76.59 3.64 13.89
C LEU A 12 76.05 4.75 14.83
N THR A 13 74.75 4.64 15.19
CA THR A 13 74.31 4.36 16.57
C THR A 13 72.87 3.82 16.61
N ALA A 14 72.62 2.98 17.60
CA ALA A 14 71.46 2.13 17.78
C ALA A 14 70.12 2.87 17.98
N SER A 15 69.03 2.31 17.46
CA SER A 15 67.71 2.48 18.06
C SER A 15 66.80 1.29 17.74
N CYS A 16 66.46 0.60 18.83
CA CYS A 16 65.49 -0.45 19.05
C CYS A 16 64.55 -0.83 17.90
N LEU A 17 64.60 -2.11 17.54
CA LEU A 17 63.48 -2.90 17.08
C LEU A 17 62.29 -2.75 18.05
N ILE A 18 61.33 -1.90 17.70
CA ILE A 18 59.95 -2.03 18.19
C ILE A 18 59.13 -2.46 16.98
N SER A 19 59.13 -3.77 16.73
CA SER A 19 58.07 -4.41 15.96
C SER A 19 56.77 -4.19 16.72
N SER A 20 56.08 -3.08 16.43
CA SER A 20 54.73 -2.84 16.93
C SER A 20 53.83 -3.94 16.34
N CYS A 21 53.63 -4.99 17.14
CA CYS A 21 52.65 -6.04 16.90
C CYS A 21 51.30 -5.37 16.66
N SER A 22 50.90 -5.37 15.40
CA SER A 22 49.69 -4.74 14.90
C SER A 22 48.54 -5.71 15.12
N VAL A 23 47.85 -5.58 16.26
CA VAL A 23 46.79 -6.51 16.63
C VAL A 23 45.49 -6.12 15.90
N LYS A 24 45.09 -6.95 14.92
CA LYS A 24 43.73 -7.00 14.35
C LYS A 24 42.71 -7.18 15.48
N LEU A 25 41.51 -6.62 15.33
CA LEU A 25 40.43 -6.84 16.31
C LEU A 25 40.32 -8.33 16.68
N PRO A 26 40.12 -8.67 17.96
CA PRO A 26 39.90 -10.03 18.43
C PRO A 26 38.49 -10.52 18.07
N ALA A 27 38.01 -10.25 16.86
CA ALA A 27 36.72 -10.71 16.39
C ALA A 27 36.90 -12.05 15.67
N GLN A 28 36.13 -13.05 16.08
CA GLN A 28 36.01 -14.27 15.29
C GLN A 28 35.37 -13.95 13.94
N ARG A 29 35.69 -14.75 12.93
CA ARG A 29 35.06 -14.65 11.60
C ARG A 29 33.78 -15.47 11.55
N THR A 30 32.80 -15.00 10.79
CA THR A 30 31.55 -15.75 10.57
C THR A 30 31.82 -17.15 10.00
N PRO A 31 31.08 -18.17 10.44
CA PRO A 31 31.08 -19.49 9.81
C PRO A 31 30.62 -19.46 8.35
N ASN A 32 30.88 -20.56 7.64
CA ASN A 32 30.28 -20.81 6.33
C ASN A 32 28.80 -21.12 6.50
N GLN A 33 28.01 -20.80 5.47
CA GLN A 33 26.58 -21.11 5.45
C GLN A 33 26.32 -22.62 5.50
N SER A 34 25.20 -22.99 6.09
CA SER A 34 24.75 -24.38 6.24
C SER A 34 23.23 -24.51 6.10
N ILE A 35 22.75 -25.76 6.02
CA ILE A 35 21.30 -26.04 6.03
C ILE A 35 20.78 -25.69 7.43
N TYR A 36 19.77 -24.83 7.49
CA TYR A 36 19.19 -24.40 8.76
C TYR A 36 17.96 -25.23 9.14
N GLY A 37 17.06 -25.48 8.19
CA GLY A 37 15.82 -26.22 8.47
C GLY A 37 14.80 -26.13 7.34
N PHE A 38 13.52 -26.09 7.73
CA PHE A 38 12.39 -26.00 6.81
C PHE A 38 11.43 -24.90 7.25
N ILE A 39 10.91 -24.15 6.29
CA ILE A 39 9.76 -23.25 6.46
C ILE A 39 8.64 -23.81 5.59
N GLU A 40 7.57 -24.28 6.24
CA GLU A 40 6.56 -25.13 5.58
C GLU A 40 7.24 -26.31 4.85
N GLU A 41 7.08 -26.40 3.52
CA GLU A 41 7.66 -27.45 2.66
C GLU A 41 9.02 -27.03 2.05
N THR A 42 9.52 -25.82 2.34
CA THR A 42 10.72 -25.25 1.71
C THR A 42 11.95 -25.44 2.59
N LYS A 43 12.99 -26.10 2.06
CA LYS A 43 14.30 -26.22 2.72
C LYS A 43 15.06 -24.90 2.68
N VAL A 44 15.59 -24.48 3.82
CA VAL A 44 16.22 -23.17 3.99
C VAL A 44 17.65 -23.27 4.51
N ILE A 45 18.43 -22.23 4.23
CA ILE A 45 19.82 -22.08 4.65
C ILE A 45 19.93 -20.89 5.60
N ASP A 46 20.92 -20.93 6.47
CA ASP A 46 21.16 -19.85 7.42
C ASP A 46 21.55 -18.52 6.74
N GLY A 47 21.50 -17.45 7.51
CA GLY A 47 21.74 -16.09 7.04
C GLY A 47 23.20 -15.65 7.06
N TYR A 48 24.18 -16.56 7.25
CA TYR A 48 25.59 -16.14 7.29
C TYR A 48 25.99 -15.47 5.96
N PRO A 49 26.89 -14.47 6.01
CA PRO A 49 27.38 -13.84 4.78
C PRO A 49 28.25 -14.84 3.99
N LYS A 50 28.17 -14.78 2.66
CA LYS A 50 28.95 -15.65 1.76
C LYS A 50 30.47 -15.50 1.94
N LYS A 51 30.92 -14.29 2.30
CA LYS A 51 32.32 -13.99 2.60
C LYS A 51 32.49 -13.77 4.10
N ASN A 52 33.46 -14.44 4.69
CA ASN A 52 33.70 -14.39 6.13
C ASN A 52 34.04 -12.96 6.60
N SER A 53 33.15 -12.37 7.38
CA SER A 53 33.28 -11.04 7.96
C SER A 53 33.55 -11.13 9.48
N PRO A 54 33.94 -10.03 10.16
CA PRO A 54 33.91 -9.99 11.62
C PRO A 54 32.52 -10.38 12.14
N TRP A 55 32.47 -11.29 13.10
CA TRP A 55 31.23 -11.90 13.53
C TRP A 55 30.55 -11.05 14.61
N VAL A 56 29.42 -10.46 14.23
CA VAL A 56 28.49 -9.76 15.12
C VAL A 56 27.22 -10.58 15.21
N VAL A 57 26.72 -10.77 16.42
CA VAL A 57 25.47 -11.47 16.73
C VAL A 57 24.54 -10.54 17.46
N ILE A 58 23.25 -10.84 17.45
CA ILE A 58 22.22 -10.00 18.07
C ILE A 58 21.50 -10.83 19.12
N SER A 59 21.26 -10.28 20.31
CA SER A 59 20.40 -10.96 21.29
C SER A 59 18.99 -11.12 20.75
N ASP A 60 18.50 -12.35 20.65
CA ASP A 60 17.16 -12.60 20.13
C ASP A 60 16.06 -12.50 21.18
N ARG A 61 16.42 -12.31 22.46
CA ARG A 61 15.48 -12.25 23.57
C ARG A 61 15.85 -11.18 24.59
N GLU A 62 14.86 -10.76 25.34
CA GLU A 62 15.05 -9.91 26.51
C GLU A 62 15.60 -10.73 27.68
N ASN A 63 16.29 -10.06 28.61
CA ASN A 63 16.85 -10.66 29.83
C ASN A 63 17.78 -11.86 29.55
N ASN A 64 18.55 -11.76 28.47
CA ASN A 64 19.43 -12.83 28.04
C ASN A 64 20.63 -12.95 28.99
N THR A 65 20.80 -14.14 29.58
CA THR A 65 21.76 -14.37 30.65
C THR A 65 23.14 -14.69 30.09
N VAL A 66 24.16 -14.02 30.64
CA VAL A 66 25.56 -14.22 30.28
C VAL A 66 26.29 -14.91 31.43
N TYR A 67 27.26 -15.77 31.12
CA TYR A 67 28.04 -16.51 32.10
C TYR A 67 29.52 -16.09 32.05
N VAL A 68 30.14 -15.87 33.20
CA VAL A 68 31.52 -15.34 33.29
C VAL A 68 32.54 -16.35 32.74
N ASP A 69 32.36 -17.64 33.04
CA ASP A 69 33.26 -18.74 32.66
C ASP A 69 32.54 -20.11 32.59
N LYS A 70 33.25 -21.23 32.84
CA LYS A 70 32.71 -22.60 32.87
C LYS A 70 32.02 -22.97 34.20
N SER A 71 31.99 -22.09 35.20
CA SER A 71 31.51 -22.37 36.56
C SER A 71 30.03 -22.08 36.79
N ASP A 72 29.25 -21.87 35.71
CA ASP A 72 27.84 -21.44 35.72
C ASP A 72 27.56 -20.14 36.51
N GLN A 73 28.60 -19.39 36.89
CA GLN A 73 28.44 -18.08 37.51
C GLN A 73 27.87 -17.07 36.51
N LYS A 74 26.70 -16.53 36.85
CA LYS A 74 26.05 -15.46 36.08
C LYS A 74 26.89 -14.20 36.11
N SER A 75 27.11 -13.63 34.93
CA SER A 75 27.64 -12.29 34.76
C SER A 75 26.64 -11.26 35.29
N PRO A 76 27.08 -10.15 35.89
CA PRO A 76 26.19 -9.07 36.29
C PRO A 76 25.60 -8.32 35.09
N LYS A 77 26.12 -8.54 33.88
CA LYS A 77 25.60 -7.94 32.65
C LYS A 77 24.42 -8.74 32.13
N GLU A 78 23.27 -8.09 32.11
CA GLU A 78 22.09 -8.53 31.38
C GLU A 78 22.10 -7.93 29.96
N ILE A 79 21.79 -8.76 28.97
CA ILE A 79 21.78 -8.37 27.57
C ILE A 79 20.33 -8.12 27.13
N LYS A 80 20.09 -6.93 26.58
CA LYS A 80 18.75 -6.52 26.16
C LYS A 80 18.36 -7.19 24.85
N PHE A 81 17.05 -7.29 24.60
CA PHE A 81 16.54 -7.71 23.30
C PHE A 81 17.10 -6.82 22.20
N LEU A 82 17.58 -7.45 21.12
CA LEU A 82 18.25 -6.85 19.98
C LEU A 82 19.62 -6.19 20.24
N GLU A 83 20.19 -6.28 21.44
CA GLU A 83 21.54 -5.74 21.70
C GLU A 83 22.58 -6.44 20.79
N PRO A 84 23.33 -5.71 19.94
CA PRO A 84 24.38 -6.29 19.10
C PRO A 84 25.63 -6.58 19.92
N LEU A 85 26.30 -7.69 19.59
CA LEU A 85 27.41 -8.24 20.35
C LEU A 85 28.53 -8.71 19.42
N LEU A 86 29.76 -8.38 19.78
CA LEU A 86 30.94 -8.85 19.06
C LEU A 86 31.34 -10.25 19.56
N VAL A 87 31.54 -11.20 18.64
CA VAL A 87 32.00 -12.54 18.99
C VAL A 87 33.52 -12.58 19.14
N LEU A 88 33.99 -12.94 20.34
CA LEU A 88 35.40 -13.11 20.65
C LEU A 88 35.88 -14.55 20.48
N ASN A 89 35.00 -15.53 20.73
CA ASN A 89 35.32 -16.96 20.64
C ASN A 89 34.03 -17.80 20.51
N TYR A 90 34.15 -19.02 19.99
CA TYR A 90 33.03 -19.93 19.74
C TYR A 90 33.43 -21.35 20.07
N LYS A 91 32.69 -21.98 20.98
CA LYS A 91 32.82 -23.39 21.35
C LYS A 91 31.66 -24.18 20.76
N LYS A 92 31.86 -24.66 19.54
CA LYS A 92 30.85 -25.42 18.79
C LYS A 92 30.36 -26.67 19.52
N SER A 93 31.23 -27.40 20.23
CA SER A 93 30.85 -28.63 20.93
C SER A 93 29.85 -28.42 22.06
N SER A 94 29.79 -27.22 22.64
CA SER A 94 28.88 -26.87 23.74
C SER A 94 27.84 -25.82 23.34
N GLY A 95 27.78 -25.41 22.06
CA GLY A 95 26.86 -24.38 21.59
C GLY A 95 27.01 -23.02 22.29
N LEU A 96 28.23 -22.65 22.73
CA LEU A 96 28.47 -21.42 23.49
C LEU A 96 29.31 -20.41 22.70
N VAL A 97 28.88 -19.15 22.72
CA VAL A 97 29.55 -18.01 22.07
C VAL A 97 30.04 -17.05 23.15
N LYS A 98 31.34 -16.70 23.12
CA LYS A 98 31.90 -15.67 23.99
C LYS A 98 31.73 -14.31 23.34
N VAL A 99 31.05 -13.41 24.02
CA VAL A 99 30.62 -12.11 23.50
C VAL A 99 31.25 -10.94 24.25
N ALA A 100 31.22 -9.78 23.59
CA ALA A 100 31.64 -8.49 24.11
C ALA A 100 30.76 -7.37 23.55
N GLU A 101 30.92 -6.18 24.12
CA GLU A 101 30.31 -4.95 23.63
C GLU A 101 30.62 -4.74 22.14
N TYR A 102 29.57 -4.51 21.35
CA TYR A 102 29.72 -4.03 19.98
C TYR A 102 29.84 -2.51 19.97
N VAL A 103 30.91 -2.01 19.37
CA VAL A 103 31.13 -0.58 19.12
C VAL A 103 31.27 -0.40 17.61
N SER A 104 30.39 0.40 17.01
CA SER A 104 30.30 0.59 15.55
C SER A 104 31.65 0.96 14.91
N ASP A 105 32.39 1.88 15.54
CA ASP A 105 33.71 2.32 15.07
C ASP A 105 34.84 1.32 15.32
N ALA A 106 34.63 0.31 16.19
CA ALA A 106 35.69 -0.61 16.57
C ALA A 106 36.10 -1.51 15.40
N LEU A 107 35.19 -1.84 14.46
CA LEU A 107 35.54 -2.64 13.28
C LEU A 107 36.46 -1.90 12.28
N LEU A 108 36.49 -0.56 12.34
CA LEU A 108 37.26 0.30 11.43
C LEU A 108 38.58 0.81 12.05
N ARG A 109 38.68 0.87 13.39
CA ARG A 109 39.86 1.40 14.09
C ARG A 109 40.76 0.28 14.63
N LYS A 110 42.07 0.47 14.53
CA LYS A 110 43.10 -0.40 15.16
C LYS A 110 43.00 -0.27 16.68
N THR A 111 42.13 -1.06 17.29
CA THR A 111 41.81 -0.97 18.72
C THR A 111 42.51 -2.09 19.50
N SER A 112 43.12 -1.79 20.64
CA SER A 112 43.81 -2.80 21.46
C SER A 112 42.81 -3.77 22.12
N LYS A 113 43.19 -5.03 22.30
CA LYS A 113 42.35 -6.08 22.94
C LYS A 113 41.84 -5.70 24.34
N LYS A 114 42.52 -4.78 25.05
CA LYS A 114 42.17 -4.33 26.41
C LYS A 114 41.01 -3.32 26.43
N ALA A 115 40.67 -2.71 25.29
CA ALA A 115 39.62 -1.69 25.21
C ALA A 115 38.22 -2.26 24.95
N ILE A 116 38.08 -3.57 24.68
CA ILE A 116 36.80 -4.21 24.39
C ILE A 116 36.26 -4.88 25.67
N LYS A 117 35.10 -4.42 26.15
CA LYS A 117 34.46 -4.94 27.35
C LYS A 117 33.82 -6.30 27.07
N SER A 118 34.48 -7.37 27.53
CA SER A 118 33.93 -8.74 27.43
C SER A 118 32.77 -8.92 28.40
N TYR A 119 31.68 -9.54 27.93
CA TYR A 119 30.48 -9.79 28.74
C TYR A 119 30.42 -11.23 29.28
N GLY A 120 30.96 -12.19 28.54
CA GLY A 120 31.03 -13.60 28.94
C GLY A 120 30.54 -14.55 27.85
N TRP A 121 30.09 -15.75 28.22
CA TRP A 121 29.54 -16.79 27.35
C TRP A 121 28.02 -16.76 27.33
N ILE A 122 27.43 -16.93 26.15
CA ILE A 122 25.98 -17.04 25.93
C ILE A 122 25.70 -18.26 25.04
N PRO A 123 24.64 -19.02 25.30
CA PRO A 123 24.15 -20.06 24.39
C PRO A 123 23.78 -19.52 23.01
N GLU A 124 24.22 -20.19 21.96
CA GLU A 124 24.05 -19.74 20.58
C GLU A 124 22.58 -19.72 20.13
N ASP A 125 21.74 -20.56 20.73
CA ASP A 125 20.29 -20.62 20.54
C ASP A 125 19.55 -19.40 21.13
N GLN A 126 20.20 -18.61 22.00
CA GLN A 126 19.66 -17.34 22.52
C GLN A 126 20.12 -16.12 21.71
N LEU A 127 20.79 -16.35 20.59
CA LEU A 127 21.35 -15.32 19.74
C LEU A 127 20.86 -15.50 18.30
N LEU A 128 20.62 -14.39 17.61
CA LEU A 128 20.59 -14.37 16.16
C LEU A 128 22.04 -14.29 15.66
N LEU A 129 22.53 -15.39 15.11
CA LEU A 129 23.95 -15.57 14.79
C LEU A 129 24.39 -14.90 13.48
N TRP A 130 23.44 -14.36 12.71
CA TRP A 130 23.67 -13.85 11.36
C TRP A 130 22.82 -12.61 11.06
N THR A 131 23.14 -11.91 9.98
CA THR A 131 22.47 -10.65 9.61
C THR A 131 21.51 -10.76 8.43
N ASN A 132 21.60 -11.81 7.61
CA ASN A 132 20.64 -11.99 6.51
C ASN A 132 19.44 -12.79 6.97
N ALA A 133 18.27 -12.54 6.37
CA ALA A 133 17.14 -13.45 6.52
C ALA A 133 17.42 -14.81 5.86
N LEU A 134 16.64 -15.81 6.28
CA LEU A 134 16.73 -17.19 5.79
C LEU A 134 16.46 -17.22 4.29
N LYS A 135 17.26 -18.02 3.59
CA LYS A 135 17.24 -18.12 2.13
C LYS A 135 16.76 -19.50 1.71
N ASN A 136 16.02 -19.58 0.62
CA ASN A 136 15.68 -20.87 0.02
C ASN A 136 16.98 -21.53 -0.47
N GLN A 137 17.19 -22.79 -0.09
CA GLN A 137 18.40 -23.53 -0.41
C GLN A 137 18.65 -23.69 -1.90
N GLU A 138 17.61 -23.75 -2.73
CA GLU A 138 17.70 -24.08 -4.15
C GLU A 138 18.06 -22.88 -5.04
N ASN A 139 17.53 -21.69 -4.73
CA ASN A 139 17.74 -20.47 -5.52
C ASN A 139 18.56 -19.41 -4.79
N GLY A 140 18.67 -19.50 -3.46
CA GLY A 140 19.45 -18.56 -2.64
C GLY A 140 18.73 -17.25 -2.36
N PHE A 141 17.49 -17.07 -2.81
CA PHE A 141 16.70 -15.89 -2.54
C PHE A 141 16.14 -15.90 -1.12
N THR A 142 16.04 -14.72 -0.54
CA THR A 142 15.49 -14.51 0.79
C THR A 142 13.99 -14.80 0.81
N ILE A 143 13.55 -15.48 1.86
CA ILE A 143 12.16 -15.86 2.02
C ILE A 143 11.33 -14.69 2.55
N LYS A 144 10.22 -14.42 1.87
CA LYS A 144 9.15 -13.53 2.32
C LYS A 144 8.00 -14.35 2.89
N ALA A 145 7.40 -13.85 3.96
CA ALA A 145 6.19 -14.37 4.55
C ALA A 145 5.15 -13.26 4.71
N ALA A 146 3.88 -13.63 4.74
CA ALA A 146 2.78 -12.74 5.05
C ALA A 146 2.27 -13.00 6.48
N LEU A 147 1.99 -11.93 7.20
CA LEU A 147 1.38 -11.98 8.54
C LEU A 147 -0.12 -12.22 8.44
N VAL A 148 -0.54 -13.48 8.36
CA VAL A 148 -1.93 -13.88 8.17
C VAL A 148 -2.24 -15.14 8.98
N PRO A 149 -3.49 -15.35 9.43
CA PRO A 149 -3.88 -16.60 10.05
C PRO A 149 -3.66 -17.76 9.08
N ASN A 150 -2.89 -18.76 9.50
CA ASN A 150 -2.65 -19.97 8.70
C ASN A 150 -3.09 -21.26 9.43
N ASN A 151 -3.58 -21.15 10.67
CA ASN A 151 -3.90 -22.27 11.54
C ASN A 151 -5.23 -22.03 12.27
N ILE A 152 -5.95 -23.12 12.50
CA ILE A 152 -7.27 -23.13 13.14
C ILE A 152 -7.26 -22.62 14.58
N ASP A 153 -6.13 -22.74 15.30
CA ASP A 153 -6.02 -22.25 16.68
C ASP A 153 -6.20 -20.73 16.76
N VAL A 154 -5.81 -20.00 15.71
CA VAL A 154 -6.06 -18.55 15.62
C VAL A 154 -7.54 -18.28 15.48
N MET A 155 -8.27 -19.11 14.72
CA MET A 155 -9.72 -18.97 14.54
C MET A 155 -10.47 -19.22 15.86
N LYS A 156 -9.93 -20.09 16.72
CA LYS A 156 -10.51 -20.42 18.03
C LYS A 156 -10.16 -19.39 19.11
N THR A 157 -8.95 -18.83 19.07
CA THR A 157 -8.41 -17.94 20.11
C THR A 157 -7.66 -16.75 19.50
N GLY A 158 -8.39 -15.91 18.75
CA GLY A 158 -7.80 -14.84 17.93
C GLY A 158 -7.09 -13.76 18.76
N ASP A 159 -7.61 -13.43 19.93
CA ASP A 159 -7.10 -12.45 20.89
C ASP A 159 -5.65 -12.72 21.35
N LYS A 160 -5.24 -13.99 21.41
CA LYS A 160 -3.85 -14.39 21.73
C LYS A 160 -2.84 -13.96 20.66
N TYR A 161 -3.32 -13.69 19.45
CA TYR A 161 -2.49 -13.41 18.28
C TYR A 161 -2.69 -12.01 17.72
N LEU A 162 -3.88 -11.44 17.89
CA LEU A 162 -4.36 -10.26 17.20
C LEU A 162 -4.96 -9.24 18.17
N GLN A 163 -4.75 -7.96 17.89
CA GLN A 163 -5.42 -6.87 18.58
C GLN A 163 -5.53 -5.65 17.67
N ASN A 164 -6.75 -5.21 17.41
CA ASN A 164 -7.08 -4.07 16.54
C ASN A 164 -6.49 -4.24 15.12
N ASP A 165 -6.85 -5.35 14.46
CA ASP A 165 -6.43 -5.69 13.08
C ASP A 165 -4.91 -5.90 12.92
N SER A 166 -4.19 -6.00 14.04
CA SER A 166 -2.74 -6.08 14.07
C SER A 166 -2.26 -7.31 14.84
N VAL A 167 -1.26 -7.99 14.28
CA VAL A 167 -0.57 -9.12 14.88
C VAL A 167 0.32 -8.65 16.02
N LEU A 168 0.24 -9.36 17.14
CA LEU A 168 1.10 -9.16 18.31
C LEU A 168 2.51 -9.68 18.02
N VAL A 169 3.50 -8.87 18.38
CA VAL A 169 4.93 -9.18 18.25
C VAL A 169 5.57 -9.11 19.62
N TYR A 170 6.54 -9.97 19.90
CA TYR A 170 7.07 -10.19 21.25
C TYR A 170 8.59 -10.03 21.31
N THR A 171 9.13 -9.74 22.49
CA THR A 171 10.57 -9.57 22.72
C THR A 171 11.30 -10.89 22.96
N SER A 172 10.59 -12.03 23.03
CA SER A 172 11.18 -13.34 23.26
C SER A 172 10.35 -14.45 22.59
N PRO A 173 10.94 -15.63 22.28
CA PRO A 173 10.21 -16.74 21.67
C PRO A 173 9.13 -17.35 22.58
N GLN A 174 9.17 -17.07 23.89
CA GLN A 174 8.14 -17.50 24.85
C GLN A 174 6.81 -16.74 24.68
N LEU A 175 6.81 -15.62 23.94
CA LEU A 175 5.64 -14.76 23.72
C LEU A 175 4.97 -14.24 25.01
N THR A 176 5.77 -13.94 26.03
CA THR A 176 5.26 -13.43 27.32
C THR A 176 5.19 -11.90 27.34
N GLN A 177 6.18 -11.23 26.74
CA GLN A 177 6.28 -9.78 26.74
C GLN A 177 6.05 -9.23 25.33
N ALA A 178 4.85 -8.69 25.11
CA ALA A 178 4.49 -8.07 23.85
C ALA A 178 5.24 -6.73 23.67
N ARG A 179 5.67 -6.45 22.44
CA ARG A 179 6.19 -5.14 22.05
C ARG A 179 5.04 -4.15 21.94
N LYS A 180 5.36 -2.87 22.16
CA LYS A 180 4.43 -1.76 21.88
C LYS A 180 4.03 -1.70 20.40
N LYS A 181 4.98 -2.01 19.51
CA LYS A 181 4.76 -2.05 18.06
C LYS A 181 4.08 -3.37 17.68
N LYS A 182 2.90 -3.27 17.07
CA LYS A 182 2.18 -4.36 16.41
C LYS A 182 2.34 -4.22 14.90
N LEU A 183 2.04 -5.28 14.17
CA LEU A 183 2.15 -5.30 12.70
C LEU A 183 0.79 -5.58 12.07
N PRO A 184 0.32 -4.81 11.08
CA PRO A 184 -0.97 -5.06 10.45
C PRO A 184 -1.03 -6.45 9.80
N VAL A 185 -2.22 -7.06 9.81
CA VAL A 185 -2.48 -8.29 9.06
C VAL A 185 -2.21 -8.06 7.57
N GLY A 186 -1.63 -9.06 6.90
CA GLY A 186 -1.26 -9.04 5.50
C GLY A 186 0.11 -8.40 5.22
N GLN A 187 0.78 -7.82 6.22
CA GLN A 187 2.13 -7.25 6.03
C GLN A 187 3.14 -8.33 5.62
N LEU A 188 3.93 -8.03 4.58
CA LEU A 188 5.07 -8.86 4.21
C LEU A 188 6.26 -8.64 5.16
N VAL A 189 6.90 -9.74 5.54
CA VAL A 189 8.04 -9.78 6.45
C VAL A 189 9.09 -10.78 5.98
N TYR A 190 10.32 -10.61 6.44
CA TYR A 190 11.42 -11.56 6.23
C TYR A 190 11.65 -12.38 7.51
N ILE A 191 11.95 -13.67 7.35
CA ILE A 191 12.18 -14.58 8.48
C ILE A 191 13.69 -14.68 8.73
N TYR A 192 14.14 -14.33 9.94
CA TYR A 192 15.56 -14.42 10.34
C TYR A 192 15.89 -15.71 11.07
N LYS A 193 15.01 -16.20 11.93
CA LYS A 193 15.27 -17.35 12.82
C LYS A 193 13.99 -18.05 13.25
N GLN A 194 14.08 -19.35 13.52
CA GLN A 194 13.05 -20.19 14.15
C GLN A 194 13.39 -20.42 15.64
N SER A 195 12.36 -20.53 16.49
CA SER A 195 12.55 -21.03 17.85
C SER A 195 12.93 -22.51 17.83
N GLU A 196 13.43 -23.01 18.95
CA GLU A 196 13.95 -24.37 19.13
C GLU A 196 12.90 -25.45 18.80
N ASN A 197 11.60 -25.12 18.98
CA ASN A 197 10.47 -25.98 18.65
C ASN A 197 9.78 -25.67 17.30
N ASN A 198 10.33 -24.75 16.50
CA ASN A 198 9.80 -24.27 15.22
C ASN A 198 8.38 -23.66 15.28
N LYS A 199 7.84 -23.35 16.47
CA LYS A 199 6.50 -22.78 16.65
C LYS A 199 6.48 -21.24 16.62
N ARG A 200 7.64 -20.61 16.46
CA ARG A 200 7.84 -19.16 16.51
C ARG A 200 8.90 -18.74 15.50
N TYR A 201 8.75 -17.52 15.00
CA TYR A 201 9.67 -16.91 14.06
C TYR A 201 10.10 -15.55 14.55
N LEU A 202 11.40 -15.26 14.44
CA LEU A 202 11.94 -13.91 14.54
C LEU A 202 11.88 -13.28 13.15
N ILE A 203 11.20 -12.14 13.04
CA ILE A 203 10.92 -11.49 11.76
C ILE A 203 11.40 -10.04 11.71
N GLY A 204 11.57 -9.52 10.50
CA GLY A 204 11.84 -8.11 10.27
C GLY A 204 11.46 -7.60 8.89
N LYS A 205 11.83 -6.34 8.63
CA LYS A 205 11.37 -5.57 7.47
C LYS A 205 12.23 -5.76 6.21
N SER A 206 13.49 -6.15 6.36
CA SER A 206 14.48 -6.14 5.29
C SER A 206 15.14 -7.51 5.09
N PRO A 207 15.65 -7.82 3.88
CA PRO A 207 16.38 -9.06 3.64
C PRO A 207 17.71 -9.13 4.41
N GLU A 208 18.28 -7.98 4.80
CA GLU A 208 19.49 -7.88 5.62
C GLU A 208 19.31 -6.89 6.78
N ILE A 209 19.84 -7.24 7.95
CA ILE A 209 19.91 -6.38 9.13
C ILE A 209 21.14 -5.50 9.02
N LYS A 210 20.93 -4.18 8.99
CA LYS A 210 22.01 -3.22 9.18
C LYS A 210 22.30 -3.12 10.67
N ILE A 211 23.50 -3.54 11.08
CA ILE A 211 23.90 -3.62 12.49
C ILE A 211 23.83 -2.24 13.18
N ASP A 212 24.04 -1.14 12.48
CA ASP A 212 23.97 0.20 13.09
C ASP A 212 22.54 0.76 13.20
N SER A 213 21.54 0.06 12.63
CA SER A 213 20.10 0.41 12.72
C SER A 213 19.23 -0.83 12.97
N TYR A 214 19.72 -1.74 13.79
CA TYR A 214 19.10 -3.04 14.04
C TYR A 214 17.68 -2.95 14.62
N GLU A 215 17.41 -1.98 15.52
CA GLU A 215 16.09 -1.76 16.14
C GLU A 215 15.02 -1.42 15.11
N ASP A 216 15.41 -0.76 14.02
CA ASP A 216 14.51 -0.39 12.93
C ASP A 216 14.26 -1.56 11.98
N ASN A 217 15.14 -2.56 11.92
CA ASN A 217 15.08 -3.64 10.93
C ASN A 217 14.36 -4.89 11.47
N VAL A 218 14.50 -5.20 12.76
CA VAL A 218 13.91 -6.40 13.38
C VAL A 218 12.63 -6.05 14.14
N TYR A 219 11.54 -6.74 13.82
CA TYR A 219 10.25 -6.55 14.49
C TYR A 219 10.17 -7.32 15.80
N GLY A 220 10.56 -8.59 15.81
CA GLY A 220 10.50 -9.45 16.98
C GLY A 220 9.88 -10.81 16.70
N TRP A 221 9.50 -11.50 17.76
CA TRP A 221 8.98 -12.87 17.70
C TRP A 221 7.47 -12.88 17.44
N VAL A 222 7.04 -13.80 16.58
CA VAL A 222 5.62 -14.05 16.29
C VAL A 222 5.34 -15.55 16.25
N SER A 223 4.09 -15.93 16.51
CA SER A 223 3.62 -17.31 16.35
C SER A 223 3.71 -17.79 14.91
N SER A 224 4.15 -19.03 14.69
CA SER A 224 4.07 -19.71 13.38
C SER A 224 2.63 -19.81 12.86
N ASN A 225 1.64 -19.76 13.75
CA ASN A 225 0.21 -19.79 13.40
C ASN A 225 -0.27 -18.50 12.69
N MET A 226 0.54 -17.45 12.71
CA MET A 226 0.27 -16.15 12.07
C MET A 226 1.21 -15.85 10.90
N ILE A 227 1.94 -16.86 10.41
CA ILE A 227 2.92 -16.70 9.33
C ILE A 227 2.64 -17.67 8.21
N SER A 228 2.28 -17.17 7.04
CA SER A 228 2.21 -17.99 5.82
C SER A 228 3.38 -17.66 4.91
N TYR A 229 4.08 -18.67 4.41
CA TYR A 229 5.10 -18.50 3.38
C TYR A 229 4.48 -17.79 2.18
N TRP A 230 5.00 -16.61 1.81
CA TRP A 230 4.50 -15.88 0.65
C TRP A 230 5.24 -16.34 -0.59
N GLY A 231 6.58 -16.33 -0.57
CA GLY A 231 7.42 -16.64 -1.72
C GLY A 231 8.77 -15.96 -1.60
N GLU A 232 9.54 -15.89 -2.68
CA GLU A 232 10.82 -15.18 -2.70
C GLU A 232 10.75 -13.87 -3.48
N LYS A 233 10.54 -13.95 -4.81
CA LYS A 233 10.55 -12.78 -5.69
C LYS A 233 9.51 -12.89 -6.80
N TYR A 234 9.47 -14.03 -7.49
CA TYR A 234 8.59 -14.22 -8.64
C TYR A 234 7.13 -14.24 -8.23
N ALA A 235 6.33 -13.49 -8.98
CA ALA A 235 4.90 -13.39 -8.76
C ALA A 235 4.22 -13.00 -10.07
N VAL A 236 2.89 -13.12 -10.06
CA VAL A 236 2.03 -12.62 -11.11
C VAL A 236 1.11 -11.56 -10.55
N ARG A 237 0.84 -10.50 -11.31
CA ARG A 237 -0.05 -9.41 -10.94
C ARG A 237 -1.26 -9.40 -11.86
N ILE A 238 -2.44 -9.21 -11.27
CA ILE A 238 -3.68 -8.97 -12.01
C ILE A 238 -3.84 -7.43 -12.14
N PRO A 239 -3.60 -6.84 -13.32
CA PRO A 239 -3.59 -5.39 -13.49
C PRO A 239 -5.01 -4.83 -13.62
N ASN A 240 -5.92 -5.53 -14.31
CA ASN A 240 -7.31 -5.15 -14.42
C ASN A 240 -8.12 -5.83 -13.32
N LYS A 241 -8.79 -4.97 -12.61
CA LYS A 241 -9.42 -5.20 -11.34
C LYS A 241 -10.85 -5.75 -11.47
N GLU A 242 -11.57 -5.39 -12.53
CA GLU A 242 -12.86 -6.03 -12.88
C GLU A 242 -12.69 -7.52 -13.19
N ASN A 243 -11.48 -7.91 -13.59
CA ASN A 243 -11.13 -9.28 -13.89
C ASN A 243 -10.63 -10.05 -12.68
N TYR A 244 -10.41 -9.41 -11.51
CA TYR A 244 -9.79 -10.07 -10.35
C TYR A 244 -10.58 -11.30 -9.93
N ASP A 245 -11.89 -11.18 -9.68
CA ASP A 245 -12.69 -12.33 -9.24
C ASP A 245 -12.86 -13.39 -10.31
N SER A 246 -12.99 -12.98 -11.58
CA SER A 246 -13.04 -13.91 -12.72
C SER A 246 -11.77 -14.75 -12.79
N ILE A 247 -10.61 -14.10 -12.62
CA ILE A 247 -9.30 -14.75 -12.62
C ILE A 247 -9.10 -15.56 -11.35
N ILE A 248 -9.43 -15.05 -10.16
CA ILE A 248 -9.31 -15.78 -8.89
C ILE A 248 -10.20 -17.03 -8.87
N ASN A 249 -11.40 -16.97 -9.44
CA ASN A 249 -12.25 -18.16 -9.58
C ASN A 249 -11.64 -19.23 -10.50
N LYS A 250 -10.83 -18.80 -11.49
CA LYS A 250 -10.02 -19.69 -12.33
C LYS A 250 -8.72 -20.12 -11.66
N ILE A 251 -8.24 -19.37 -10.67
CA ILE A 251 -7.15 -19.73 -9.75
C ILE A 251 -7.76 -20.55 -8.60
N GLY A 252 -8.30 -21.71 -8.96
CA GLY A 252 -9.17 -22.50 -8.09
C GLY A 252 -8.44 -23.45 -7.13
N LEU A 253 -9.22 -23.96 -6.18
CA LEU A 253 -9.04 -25.30 -5.62
C LEU A 253 -9.54 -26.30 -6.68
N THR A 254 -8.96 -27.48 -6.78
CA THR A 254 -9.11 -28.50 -7.86
C THR A 254 -10.54 -28.99 -8.20
N LYS A 255 -11.62 -28.40 -7.68
CA LYS A 255 -13.00 -28.68 -8.09
C LYS A 255 -13.69 -27.41 -8.61
N PRO A 256 -14.41 -27.49 -9.74
CA PRO A 256 -15.18 -26.35 -10.26
C PRO A 256 -16.21 -25.91 -9.20
N LEU A 257 -16.14 -24.64 -8.86
CA LEU A 257 -17.00 -23.98 -7.90
C LEU A 257 -18.45 -24.06 -8.40
N GLN A 258 -19.37 -24.56 -7.57
CA GLN A 258 -20.79 -24.22 -7.76
C GLN A 258 -20.88 -22.70 -7.74
N SER A 259 -21.59 -22.15 -8.72
CA SER A 259 -21.69 -20.73 -9.08
C SER A 259 -21.50 -19.75 -7.91
N PRO A 260 -20.80 -18.61 -8.11
CA PRO A 260 -20.77 -17.55 -7.11
C PRO A 260 -22.21 -17.16 -6.78
N GLU A 261 -22.58 -17.23 -5.51
CA GLU A 261 -23.87 -16.71 -5.04
C GLU A 261 -24.00 -15.27 -5.54
N SER A 262 -25.18 -14.95 -6.08
CA SER A 262 -25.51 -13.71 -6.79
C SER A 262 -25.17 -12.42 -6.01
N ASN A 263 -25.00 -12.51 -4.69
CA ASN A 263 -24.69 -11.39 -3.82
C ASN A 263 -23.21 -11.00 -3.79
N ASP A 264 -22.26 -11.94 -4.01
CA ASP A 264 -20.82 -11.60 -4.06
C ASP A 264 -20.54 -10.60 -5.21
N LYS A 265 -21.28 -10.68 -6.33
CA LYS A 265 -21.11 -9.78 -7.50
C LYS A 265 -21.39 -8.30 -7.22
N LYS A 266 -22.16 -7.95 -6.19
CA LYS A 266 -22.54 -6.56 -5.90
C LYS A 266 -21.46 -5.80 -5.14
N TYR A 267 -20.67 -6.48 -4.30
CA TYR A 267 -19.61 -5.87 -3.48
C TYR A 267 -18.27 -5.71 -4.19
N LEU A 268 -18.11 -6.37 -5.34
CA LEU A 268 -16.83 -6.48 -6.02
C LEU A 268 -16.63 -5.40 -7.11
N LYS A 269 -17.70 -4.72 -7.56
CA LYS A 269 -17.58 -3.70 -8.62
C LYS A 269 -16.85 -2.42 -8.20
N ASN A 270 -16.87 -2.04 -6.92
CA ASN A 270 -16.34 -0.74 -6.46
C ASN A 270 -15.35 -0.80 -5.27
N ASN A 271 -15.18 -1.95 -4.62
CA ASN A 271 -14.31 -2.03 -3.43
C ASN A 271 -12.94 -2.58 -3.79
N TYR A 272 -12.06 -1.66 -4.20
CA TYR A 272 -10.63 -1.94 -4.15
C TYR A 272 -10.20 -2.22 -2.73
N SER A 273 -9.54 -3.36 -2.58
CA SER A 273 -8.67 -3.59 -1.44
C SER A 273 -7.80 -2.37 -1.19
N SER A 274 -7.81 -1.91 0.05
CA SER A 274 -6.85 -0.92 0.55
C SER A 274 -5.41 -1.42 0.49
N ASN A 275 -5.18 -2.72 0.33
CA ASN A 275 -3.87 -3.35 0.28
C ASN A 275 -3.42 -3.58 -1.18
N ALA A 276 -2.39 -2.86 -1.58
CA ALA A 276 -1.82 -2.87 -2.93
C ALA A 276 -1.14 -4.21 -3.33
N LEU A 277 -1.06 -5.19 -2.42
CA LEU A 277 -0.50 -6.52 -2.68
C LEU A 277 -1.54 -7.60 -2.97
N ASP A 278 -2.83 -7.34 -2.77
CA ASP A 278 -3.86 -8.38 -2.91
C ASP A 278 -4.01 -8.89 -4.36
N ASN A 279 -3.60 -8.08 -5.33
CA ASN A 279 -3.57 -8.45 -6.74
C ASN A 279 -2.25 -9.11 -7.18
N ILE A 280 -1.32 -9.37 -6.25
CA ILE A 280 -0.03 -9.99 -6.52
C ILE A 280 -0.01 -11.39 -5.91
N ILE A 281 0.10 -12.38 -6.78
CA ILE A 281 0.02 -13.80 -6.45
C ILE A 281 1.45 -14.36 -6.57
N PRO A 282 2.10 -14.73 -5.46
CA PRO A 282 3.42 -15.33 -5.50
C PRO A 282 3.38 -16.69 -6.21
N VAL A 283 4.44 -16.96 -6.98
CA VAL A 283 4.61 -18.21 -7.71
C VAL A 283 6.00 -18.77 -7.41
N SER A 284 6.05 -20.03 -7.01
CA SER A 284 7.31 -20.74 -6.77
C SER A 284 8.00 -21.05 -8.09
N LEU A 285 9.28 -20.66 -8.23
CA LEU A 285 10.12 -20.98 -9.40
C LEU A 285 10.62 -22.42 -9.43
N LYS A 286 10.39 -23.23 -8.37
CA LYS A 286 10.84 -24.63 -8.28
C LYS A 286 10.32 -25.52 -9.41
N ASP A 287 9.30 -25.04 -10.13
CA ASP A 287 8.54 -25.76 -11.14
C ASP A 287 8.52 -25.06 -12.51
N ALA A 288 9.47 -24.14 -12.80
CA ALA A 288 9.53 -23.48 -14.11
C ALA A 288 9.57 -24.49 -15.29
N ASP A 289 10.22 -25.64 -15.08
CA ASP A 289 10.26 -26.77 -16.03
C ASP A 289 9.17 -27.84 -15.76
N LYS A 290 8.42 -27.73 -14.64
CA LYS A 290 7.36 -28.67 -14.19
C LYS A 290 6.02 -27.95 -14.04
N VAL A 291 5.63 -27.35 -15.15
CA VAL A 291 4.45 -26.51 -15.39
C VAL A 291 3.13 -27.04 -14.82
N GLU A 292 2.98 -28.34 -14.56
CA GLU A 292 1.67 -28.97 -14.34
C GLU A 292 1.09 -28.81 -12.93
N LYS A 293 1.83 -28.28 -11.94
CA LYS A 293 1.32 -28.14 -10.56
C LYS A 293 1.89 -26.91 -9.85
N ASN A 294 1.77 -25.72 -10.44
CA ASN A 294 2.13 -24.47 -9.75
C ASN A 294 1.20 -24.25 -8.55
N LYS A 295 1.54 -24.85 -7.41
CA LYS A 295 0.98 -24.52 -6.10
C LYS A 295 1.28 -23.05 -5.84
N LEU A 296 0.28 -22.21 -6.00
CA LEU A 296 0.36 -20.78 -5.69
C LEU A 296 -0.37 -20.51 -4.38
N LYS A 297 -0.19 -19.30 -3.90
CA LYS A 297 -1.02 -18.76 -2.84
C LYS A 297 -1.63 -17.44 -3.27
N TYR A 298 -2.91 -17.21 -2.95
CA TYR A 298 -3.61 -15.98 -3.28
C TYR A 298 -4.31 -15.40 -2.05
N SER A 299 -4.42 -14.08 -2.00
CA SER A 299 -5.12 -13.38 -0.92
C SER A 299 -6.64 -13.61 -1.05
N ALA A 300 -7.31 -13.94 0.05
CA ALA A 300 -8.74 -14.18 0.07
C ALA A 300 -9.39 -13.71 1.37
N ASN A 301 -10.71 -13.45 1.30
CA ASN A 301 -11.56 -13.44 2.47
C ASN A 301 -12.26 -14.77 2.60
N ILE A 302 -11.96 -15.51 3.66
CA ILE A 302 -12.66 -16.77 3.95
C ILE A 302 -13.92 -16.56 4.79
N LEU A 303 -14.08 -15.38 5.38
CA LEU A 303 -15.18 -15.07 6.28
C LEU A 303 -16.37 -14.54 5.51
N ASP A 304 -17.55 -15.00 5.93
CA ASP A 304 -18.84 -14.58 5.42
C ASP A 304 -19.52 -13.68 6.46
N TYR A 305 -19.63 -12.39 6.13
CA TYR A 305 -20.30 -11.41 6.97
C TYR A 305 -21.73 -11.11 6.50
N ASN A 306 -22.25 -11.76 5.46
CA ASN A 306 -23.51 -11.36 4.80
C ASN A 306 -24.73 -11.44 5.73
N LYS A 307 -24.70 -12.33 6.71
CA LYS A 307 -25.76 -12.47 7.73
C LYS A 307 -25.64 -11.46 8.88
N ASN A 308 -24.53 -10.75 8.98
CA ASN A 308 -24.27 -9.80 10.05
C ASN A 308 -24.98 -8.48 9.80
N PHE A 309 -25.52 -7.91 10.87
CA PHE A 309 -26.14 -6.60 10.87
C PHE A 309 -26.00 -5.94 12.23
N VAL A 310 -26.17 -4.63 12.23
CA VAL A 310 -26.37 -3.80 13.44
C VAL A 310 -27.65 -2.99 13.26
N PHE A 311 -28.23 -2.49 14.35
CA PHE A 311 -29.41 -1.62 14.24
C PHE A 311 -28.98 -0.16 14.12
N ASN A 312 -29.61 0.58 13.22
CA ASN A 312 -29.53 2.04 13.24
C ASN A 312 -30.44 2.62 14.33
N VAL A 313 -30.33 3.93 14.56
CA VAL A 313 -31.13 4.66 15.55
C VAL A 313 -32.63 4.68 15.24
N ALA A 314 -33.03 4.31 14.01
CA ALA A 314 -34.43 4.11 13.63
C ALA A 314 -34.92 2.66 13.84
N GLY A 315 -34.10 1.78 14.43
CA GLY A 315 -34.43 0.38 14.71
C GLY A 315 -34.42 -0.55 13.48
N LYS A 316 -33.96 -0.07 12.31
CA LYS A 316 -33.82 -0.90 11.11
C LYS A 316 -32.43 -1.55 11.07
N PRO A 317 -32.31 -2.79 10.56
CA PRO A 317 -31.00 -3.43 10.39
C PRO A 317 -30.22 -2.74 9.25
N ILE A 318 -28.96 -2.42 9.53
CA ILE A 318 -27.92 -2.17 8.53
C ILE A 318 -27.12 -3.46 8.39
N TYR A 319 -27.14 -4.07 7.22
CA TYR A 319 -26.33 -5.26 6.92
C TYR A 319 -24.87 -4.89 6.63
N PHE A 320 -23.94 -5.82 6.83
CA PHE A 320 -22.50 -5.62 6.63
C PHE A 320 -22.16 -4.98 5.28
N ASP A 321 -22.84 -5.47 4.26
CA ASP A 321 -22.81 -5.00 2.90
C ASP A 321 -23.17 -3.52 2.72
N GLN A 322 -24.28 -3.11 3.33
CA GLN A 322 -24.72 -1.71 3.34
C GLN A 322 -23.72 -0.85 4.12
N TYR A 323 -23.13 -1.37 5.18
CA TYR A 323 -22.05 -0.71 5.91
C TYR A 323 -20.84 -0.42 5.02
N LYS A 324 -20.38 -1.40 4.25
CA LYS A 324 -19.28 -1.22 3.29
C LYS A 324 -19.64 -0.20 2.21
N GLU A 325 -20.87 -0.24 1.70
CA GLU A 325 -21.39 0.72 0.74
C GLU A 325 -21.39 2.15 1.30
N ILE A 326 -21.90 2.36 2.53
CA ILE A 326 -21.93 3.67 3.19
C ILE A 326 -20.52 4.25 3.30
N ILE A 327 -19.55 3.49 3.83
CA ILE A 327 -18.16 3.96 3.97
C ILE A 327 -17.50 4.29 2.62
N THR A 328 -17.83 3.51 1.58
CA THR A 328 -17.27 3.75 0.25
C THR A 328 -17.89 5.00 -0.38
N ASN A 329 -19.21 5.15 -0.32
CA ASN A 329 -19.93 6.28 -0.92
C ASN A 329 -19.63 7.60 -0.20
N ASN A 330 -19.42 7.58 1.13
CA ASN A 330 -19.02 8.76 1.90
C ASN A 330 -17.71 9.40 1.37
N LYS A 331 -16.85 8.62 0.70
CA LYS A 331 -15.57 9.08 0.11
C LYS A 331 -15.70 9.63 -1.31
N ASN A 332 -16.91 9.73 -1.84
CA ASN A 332 -17.20 10.39 -3.11
C ASN A 332 -17.86 11.75 -2.82
N LEU A 333 -17.37 12.80 -3.47
CA LEU A 333 -17.89 14.16 -3.35
C LEU A 333 -18.40 14.64 -4.70
N ASN A 334 -19.64 15.12 -4.75
CA ASN A 334 -20.23 15.74 -5.93
C ASN A 334 -20.61 17.19 -5.62
N ILE A 335 -20.14 18.12 -6.45
CA ILE A 335 -20.43 19.54 -6.32
C ILE A 335 -21.15 20.01 -7.58
N VAL A 336 -22.41 20.43 -7.46
CA VAL A 336 -23.21 20.94 -8.57
C VAL A 336 -23.43 22.44 -8.41
N PHE A 337 -23.00 23.21 -9.41
CA PHE A 337 -23.24 24.65 -9.45
C PHE A 337 -24.56 24.95 -10.14
N ALA A 338 -25.50 25.64 -9.48
CA ALA A 338 -26.65 26.23 -10.13
C ALA A 338 -26.36 27.72 -10.39
N LEU A 339 -26.12 28.10 -11.65
CA LEU A 339 -25.63 29.42 -12.03
C LEU A 339 -26.66 30.21 -12.83
N ASP A 340 -27.02 31.38 -12.31
CA ASP A 340 -27.82 32.37 -13.01
C ASP A 340 -26.93 33.11 -14.01
N ILE A 341 -27.25 32.99 -15.30
CA ILE A 341 -26.52 33.61 -16.40
C ILE A 341 -27.26 34.81 -16.99
N SER A 342 -28.22 35.39 -16.25
CA SER A 342 -28.92 36.61 -16.62
C SER A 342 -28.00 37.83 -16.62
N ALA A 343 -28.41 38.89 -17.31
CA ALA A 343 -27.62 40.13 -17.40
C ALA A 343 -27.42 40.80 -16.03
N GLU A 344 -28.44 40.73 -15.16
CA GLU A 344 -28.41 41.23 -13.77
C GLU A 344 -27.38 40.50 -12.91
N ASN A 345 -26.88 39.36 -13.38
CA ASN A 345 -25.94 38.51 -12.68
C ASN A 345 -24.71 38.13 -13.52
N SER A 346 -24.29 39.05 -14.40
CA SER A 346 -23.17 38.86 -15.34
C SER A 346 -21.84 38.39 -14.70
N LYS A 347 -21.66 38.56 -13.38
CA LYS A 347 -20.48 38.11 -12.65
C LYS A 347 -20.53 36.65 -12.18
N SER A 348 -21.67 35.97 -12.23
CA SER A 348 -21.82 34.61 -11.67
C SER A 348 -20.87 33.57 -12.26
N ILE A 349 -20.62 33.62 -13.57
CA ILE A 349 -19.67 32.72 -14.23
C ILE A 349 -18.25 32.96 -13.70
N ALA A 350 -17.84 34.22 -13.57
CA ALA A 350 -16.52 34.57 -13.04
C ALA A 350 -16.37 34.14 -11.57
N ILE A 351 -17.42 34.32 -10.75
CA ILE A 351 -17.45 33.90 -9.35
C ILE A 351 -17.30 32.38 -9.25
N ALA A 352 -18.08 31.61 -10.03
CA ALA A 352 -18.01 30.15 -10.04
C ALA A 352 -16.62 29.64 -10.45
N LYS A 353 -16.04 30.21 -11.52
CA LYS A 353 -14.69 29.87 -11.97
C LYS A 353 -13.61 30.20 -10.95
N SER A 354 -13.68 31.36 -10.31
CA SER A 354 -12.74 31.78 -9.25
C SER A 354 -12.79 30.84 -8.05
N ILE A 355 -13.98 30.49 -7.58
CA ILE A 355 -14.17 29.59 -6.45
C ILE A 355 -13.67 28.19 -6.75
N PHE A 356 -13.94 27.72 -7.96
CA PHE A 356 -13.41 26.43 -8.37
C PHE A 356 -11.88 26.43 -8.36
N GLN A 357 -11.25 27.48 -8.90
CA GLN A 357 -9.80 27.63 -8.87
C GLN A 357 -9.26 27.57 -7.43
N ASP A 358 -9.89 28.29 -6.51
CA ASP A 358 -9.53 28.24 -5.08
C ASP A 358 -9.72 26.85 -4.46
N PHE A 359 -10.78 26.14 -4.86
CA PHE A 359 -11.06 24.78 -4.41
C PHE A 359 -10.04 23.76 -4.96
N GLN A 360 -9.63 23.91 -6.22
CA GLN A 360 -8.63 23.06 -6.87
C GLN A 360 -7.27 23.16 -6.17
N VAL A 361 -6.87 24.35 -5.73
CA VAL A 361 -5.66 24.55 -4.91
C VAL A 361 -5.74 23.83 -3.55
N LYS A 362 -6.95 23.59 -3.05
CA LYS A 362 -7.18 22.93 -1.76
C LYS A 362 -7.53 21.44 -1.88
N ILE A 363 -7.65 20.89 -3.09
CA ILE A 363 -8.11 19.51 -3.30
C ILE A 363 -7.21 18.48 -2.61
N ASP A 364 -5.89 18.72 -2.59
CA ASP A 364 -4.91 17.86 -1.92
C ASP A 364 -5.11 17.83 -0.39
N LYS A 365 -5.69 18.88 0.19
CA LYS A 365 -6.05 18.94 1.62
C LYS A 365 -7.30 18.12 1.93
N LEU A 366 -8.10 17.76 0.92
CA LEU A 366 -9.31 16.95 1.03
C LEU A 366 -9.04 15.44 0.87
N SER A 367 -7.91 14.97 1.40
CA SER A 367 -7.42 13.59 1.31
C SER A 367 -8.39 12.48 1.79
N TYR A 368 -9.50 12.85 2.44
CA TYR A 368 -10.57 11.91 2.79
C TYR A 368 -11.33 11.39 1.55
N TYR A 369 -11.56 12.26 0.55
CA TYR A 369 -12.30 11.88 -0.65
C TYR A 369 -11.38 11.20 -1.66
N LYS A 370 -11.90 10.15 -2.30
CA LYS A 370 -11.20 9.40 -3.35
C LYS A 370 -11.57 9.90 -4.74
N ASN A 371 -12.82 10.30 -4.92
CA ASN A 371 -13.35 10.79 -6.19
C ASN A 371 -14.11 12.09 -5.93
N ILE A 372 -13.86 13.10 -6.77
CA ILE A 372 -14.56 14.38 -6.73
C ILE A 372 -15.09 14.65 -8.12
N LYS A 373 -16.40 14.91 -8.23
CA LYS A 373 -17.07 15.24 -9.48
C LYS A 373 -17.78 16.58 -9.39
N TYR A 374 -17.93 17.21 -10.54
CA TYR A 374 -18.51 18.52 -10.72
C TYR A 374 -19.63 18.45 -11.73
N GLY A 375 -20.67 19.25 -11.51
CA GLY A 375 -21.74 19.47 -12.48
C GLY A 375 -22.19 20.92 -12.48
N VAL A 376 -22.92 21.32 -13.51
CA VAL A 376 -23.49 22.66 -13.59
C VAL A 376 -24.92 22.63 -14.16
N VAL A 377 -25.76 23.49 -13.61
CA VAL A 377 -27.08 23.86 -14.10
C VAL A 377 -27.05 25.35 -14.38
N LEU A 378 -27.05 25.73 -15.66
CA LEU A 378 -27.21 27.12 -16.06
C LEU A 378 -28.70 27.43 -16.11
N TYR A 379 -29.10 28.59 -15.61
CA TYR A 379 -30.49 29.02 -15.67
C TYR A 379 -30.61 30.51 -15.98
N LYS A 380 -31.63 30.84 -16.76
CA LYS A 380 -32.03 32.20 -17.11
C LYS A 380 -33.43 32.14 -17.68
N ASN A 381 -34.24 33.16 -17.41
CA ASN A 381 -35.49 33.36 -18.14
C ASN A 381 -35.15 33.81 -19.57
N ASN A 382 -35.32 32.92 -20.54
CA ASN A 382 -34.80 33.03 -21.89
C ASN A 382 -35.96 32.99 -22.89
N ASN A 383 -36.34 34.14 -23.43
CA ASN A 383 -37.55 34.24 -24.26
C ASN A 383 -37.46 33.51 -25.63
N CYS A 384 -36.27 33.05 -26.03
CA CYS A 384 -36.03 32.49 -27.37
C CYS A 384 -35.56 31.02 -27.35
N GLY A 385 -35.65 30.34 -26.22
CA GLY A 385 -35.18 28.95 -26.09
C GLY A 385 -35.37 28.41 -24.69
N ASP A 386 -34.59 27.38 -24.35
CA ASP A 386 -34.67 26.75 -23.04
C ASP A 386 -34.21 27.71 -21.93
N ASN A 387 -34.90 27.62 -20.79
CA ASN A 387 -34.58 28.37 -19.59
C ASN A 387 -33.45 27.74 -18.76
N MET A 388 -32.99 26.54 -19.14
CA MET A 388 -31.99 25.77 -18.40
C MET A 388 -31.08 24.98 -19.34
N ALA A 389 -29.83 24.79 -18.91
CA ALA A 389 -28.90 23.82 -19.50
C ALA A 389 -28.22 23.03 -18.37
N VAL A 390 -28.25 21.70 -18.45
CA VAL A 390 -27.74 20.79 -17.42
C VAL A 390 -26.58 19.96 -17.98
N SER A 391 -25.43 20.00 -17.32
CA SER A 391 -24.28 19.16 -17.68
C SER A 391 -24.42 17.75 -17.12
N GLU A 392 -23.59 16.82 -17.61
CA GLU A 392 -23.30 15.60 -16.88
C GLU A 392 -22.32 15.88 -15.72
N LEU A 393 -22.16 14.91 -14.80
CA LEU A 393 -21.12 14.96 -13.78
C LEU A 393 -19.76 14.57 -14.38
N SER A 394 -18.74 15.39 -14.15
CA SER A 394 -17.38 15.16 -14.65
C SER A 394 -16.35 15.28 -13.52
N ASP A 395 -15.27 14.51 -13.59
CA ASP A 395 -14.09 14.64 -12.72
C ASP A 395 -13.13 15.76 -13.18
N SER A 396 -13.40 16.40 -14.33
CA SER A 396 -12.65 17.54 -14.85
C SER A 396 -13.51 18.78 -14.87
N PHE A 397 -13.06 19.81 -14.17
CA PHE A 397 -13.73 21.11 -14.25
C PHE A 397 -13.44 21.83 -15.54
N GLU A 398 -12.35 21.54 -16.24
CA GLU A 398 -12.09 22.11 -17.57
C GLU A 398 -13.23 21.75 -18.54
N VAL A 399 -13.73 20.50 -18.45
CA VAL A 399 -14.93 20.05 -19.18
C VAL A 399 -16.16 20.87 -18.78
N ILE A 400 -16.38 21.08 -17.48
CA ILE A 400 -17.51 21.86 -16.97
C ILE A 400 -17.40 23.34 -17.36
N SER A 401 -16.23 23.95 -17.24
CA SER A 401 -15.96 25.34 -17.62
C SER A 401 -16.23 25.56 -19.10
N LYS A 402 -15.80 24.62 -19.96
CA LYS A 402 -16.11 24.66 -21.39
C LYS A 402 -17.62 24.58 -21.64
N TYR A 403 -18.32 23.67 -20.94
CA TYR A 403 -19.78 23.56 -21.03
C TYR A 403 -20.46 24.90 -20.65
N ILE A 404 -20.00 25.54 -19.56
CA ILE A 404 -20.50 26.86 -19.13
C ILE A 404 -20.33 27.89 -20.26
N ASP A 405 -19.13 28.00 -20.84
CA ASP A 405 -18.83 29.00 -21.87
C ASP A 405 -19.62 28.77 -23.16
N ASP A 406 -19.77 27.52 -23.59
CA ASP A 406 -20.46 27.17 -24.83
C ASP A 406 -21.97 27.42 -24.67
N ARG A 407 -22.60 26.92 -23.60
CA ARG A 407 -24.05 27.09 -23.36
C ARG A 407 -24.45 28.51 -22.99
N SER A 408 -23.60 29.27 -22.29
CA SER A 408 -23.88 30.67 -21.99
C SER A 408 -23.92 31.54 -23.25
N LYS A 409 -23.18 31.17 -24.32
CA LYS A 409 -23.25 31.87 -25.61
C LYS A 409 -24.54 31.58 -26.37
N GLU A 410 -25.15 30.43 -26.15
CA GLU A 410 -26.43 30.03 -26.75
C GLU A 410 -27.61 30.71 -26.05
N MET A 411 -27.54 30.89 -24.72
CA MET A 411 -28.61 31.46 -23.90
C MET A 411 -28.56 33.01 -23.78
N LYS A 412 -28.44 33.72 -24.91
CA LYS A 412 -28.22 35.18 -24.94
C LYS A 412 -29.48 36.04 -24.84
N CYS A 413 -30.68 35.53 -25.11
CA CYS A 413 -31.85 36.39 -25.22
C CYS A 413 -32.25 36.99 -23.87
N ASN A 414 -32.80 38.20 -23.93
CA ASN A 414 -33.36 38.86 -22.76
C ASN A 414 -34.67 38.19 -22.37
N GLY A 415 -34.94 38.14 -21.07
CA GLY A 415 -36.22 37.71 -20.51
C GLY A 415 -36.59 38.57 -19.30
N PRO A 416 -37.78 38.37 -18.74
CA PRO A 416 -38.27 39.21 -17.63
C PRO A 416 -37.42 39.03 -16.37
N SER A 417 -37.55 40.00 -15.45
CA SER A 417 -36.95 39.93 -14.12
C SER A 417 -37.53 38.76 -13.31
N GLY A 418 -36.72 38.14 -12.45
CA GLY A 418 -37.09 36.92 -11.73
C GLY A 418 -36.72 35.66 -12.49
N GLN A 419 -35.57 35.08 -12.12
CA GLN A 419 -35.02 33.89 -12.76
C GLN A 419 -35.69 32.59 -12.23
N PRO A 420 -35.69 31.49 -13.01
CA PRO A 420 -36.28 30.20 -12.62
C PRO A 420 -35.40 29.42 -11.61
N TYR A 421 -35.04 30.08 -10.51
CA TYR A 421 -34.13 29.60 -9.47
C TYR A 421 -34.55 28.25 -8.86
N GLN A 422 -35.83 28.10 -8.53
CA GLN A 422 -36.38 26.90 -7.92
C GLN A 422 -36.26 25.70 -8.86
N LEU A 423 -36.51 25.90 -10.15
CA LEU A 423 -36.37 24.88 -11.17
C LEU A 423 -34.91 24.48 -11.39
N ALA A 424 -33.98 25.45 -11.32
CA ALA A 424 -32.55 25.18 -11.38
C ALA A 424 -32.08 24.30 -10.22
N LEU A 425 -32.54 24.59 -9.00
CA LEU A 425 -32.29 23.73 -7.83
C LEU A 425 -32.90 22.34 -7.97
N ALA A 426 -34.12 22.25 -8.52
CA ALA A 426 -34.75 20.96 -8.78
C ALA A 426 -33.92 20.12 -9.77
N SER A 427 -33.42 20.75 -10.84
CA SER A 427 -32.53 20.14 -11.84
C SER A 427 -31.19 19.73 -11.25
N ALA A 428 -30.61 20.54 -10.36
CA ALA A 428 -29.37 20.19 -9.65
C ALA A 428 -29.58 18.93 -8.78
N GLY A 429 -30.70 18.86 -8.05
CA GLY A 429 -31.09 17.65 -7.30
C GLY A 429 -31.29 16.43 -8.21
N ASN A 430 -31.87 16.62 -9.40
CA ASN A 430 -32.06 15.53 -10.37
C ASN A 430 -30.75 15.02 -10.97
N LEU A 431 -29.77 15.90 -11.21
CA LEU A 431 -28.43 15.50 -11.67
C LEU A 431 -27.75 14.54 -10.67
N LEU A 432 -28.06 14.69 -9.38
CA LEU A 432 -27.51 13.91 -8.27
C LEU A 432 -28.36 12.67 -7.90
N ARG A 433 -29.48 12.42 -8.60
CA ARG A 433 -30.47 11.38 -8.21
C ARG A 433 -29.92 9.95 -8.17
N ASN A 434 -28.88 9.67 -8.95
CA ASN A 434 -28.28 8.34 -9.08
C ASN A 434 -27.15 8.10 -8.07
N VAL A 435 -26.77 9.13 -7.30
CA VAL A 435 -25.70 9.08 -6.28
C VAL A 435 -26.18 9.62 -4.92
N PRO A 436 -27.39 9.27 -4.44
CA PRO A 436 -27.99 9.86 -3.23
C PRO A 436 -27.26 9.49 -1.93
N ASP A 437 -26.38 8.51 -1.98
CA ASP A 437 -25.57 8.02 -0.86
C ASP A 437 -24.16 8.61 -0.80
N GLU A 438 -23.76 9.39 -1.82
CA GLU A 438 -22.49 10.10 -1.85
C GLU A 438 -22.60 11.48 -1.16
N SER A 439 -21.46 12.17 -0.99
CA SER A 439 -21.43 13.51 -0.42
C SER A 439 -21.83 14.54 -1.47
N ASN A 440 -23.07 15.02 -1.40
CA ASN A 440 -23.63 15.90 -2.42
C ASN A 440 -23.77 17.34 -1.93
N ILE A 441 -23.20 18.29 -2.68
CA ILE A 441 -23.26 19.73 -2.42
C ILE A 441 -23.85 20.43 -3.64
N VAL A 442 -24.81 21.31 -3.42
CA VAL A 442 -25.35 22.22 -4.44
C VAL A 442 -24.98 23.65 -4.08
N VAL A 443 -24.29 24.34 -5.00
CA VAL A 443 -23.85 25.72 -4.85
C VAL A 443 -24.65 26.58 -5.81
N ALA A 444 -25.61 27.33 -5.28
CA ALA A 444 -26.49 28.16 -6.08
C ALA A 444 -26.01 29.62 -6.07
N ILE A 445 -25.68 30.15 -7.23
CA ILE A 445 -25.17 31.51 -7.43
C ILE A 445 -26.20 32.25 -8.28
N GLY A 446 -26.83 33.27 -7.71
CA GLY A 446 -28.01 33.94 -8.27
C GLY A 446 -28.14 35.39 -7.80
N SER A 447 -29.03 36.16 -8.41
CA SER A 447 -29.41 37.48 -7.86
C SER A 447 -30.92 37.56 -7.60
N THR A 448 -31.75 36.99 -8.48
CA THR A 448 -33.21 37.06 -8.39
C THR A 448 -33.89 35.69 -8.53
N ALA A 449 -35.10 35.56 -7.99
CA ALA A 449 -35.96 34.39 -8.18
C ALA A 449 -37.40 34.80 -8.52
N ALA A 450 -38.03 34.02 -9.40
CA ALA A 450 -39.45 34.15 -9.70
C ALA A 450 -40.33 33.81 -8.47
N SER A 451 -41.56 34.33 -8.46
CA SER A 451 -42.50 34.10 -7.36
C SER A 451 -43.01 32.65 -7.30
N GLY A 452 -42.79 32.00 -6.15
CA GLY A 452 -43.60 30.91 -5.56
C GLY A 452 -43.71 29.55 -6.27
N THR A 453 -43.40 29.40 -7.56
CA THR A 453 -43.57 28.13 -8.29
C THR A 453 -42.31 27.24 -8.21
N GLY A 454 -42.48 25.91 -8.13
CA GLY A 454 -41.38 24.93 -8.17
C GLY A 454 -40.62 24.66 -6.85
N ILE A 455 -40.95 25.34 -5.75
CA ILE A 455 -40.30 25.11 -4.43
C ILE A 455 -40.45 23.65 -3.97
N GLY A 456 -41.63 23.04 -4.15
CA GLY A 456 -41.90 21.66 -3.76
C GLY A 456 -41.01 20.64 -4.50
N ASP A 457 -40.81 20.84 -5.81
CA ASP A 457 -39.94 19.98 -6.60
C ASP A 457 -38.47 20.13 -6.21
N ALA A 458 -38.01 21.37 -5.99
CA ALA A 458 -36.66 21.63 -5.49
C ALA A 458 -36.42 20.90 -4.16
N ILE A 459 -37.33 21.05 -3.19
CA ILE A 459 -37.23 20.36 -1.90
C ILE A 459 -37.19 18.85 -2.11
N ARG A 460 -38.06 18.30 -2.97
CA ARG A 460 -38.16 16.86 -3.22
C ARG A 460 -36.86 16.30 -3.80
N THR A 461 -36.35 16.85 -4.90
CA THR A 461 -35.18 16.28 -5.61
C THR A 461 -33.89 16.49 -4.82
N LEU A 462 -33.74 17.63 -4.12
CA LEU A 462 -32.61 17.89 -3.23
C LEU A 462 -32.63 16.97 -1.99
N SER A 463 -33.81 16.68 -1.44
CA SER A 463 -33.96 15.72 -0.34
C SER A 463 -33.62 14.29 -0.79
N GLN A 464 -34.11 13.88 -1.97
CA GLN A 464 -33.84 12.55 -2.54
C GLN A 464 -32.36 12.32 -2.83
N SER A 465 -31.66 13.35 -3.30
CA SER A 465 -30.20 13.30 -3.51
C SER A 465 -29.40 13.59 -2.24
N ARG A 466 -30.05 13.86 -1.10
CA ARG A 466 -29.40 14.23 0.17
C ARG A 466 -28.38 15.36 0.02
N ALA A 467 -28.70 16.34 -0.82
CA ALA A 467 -27.84 17.47 -1.12
C ALA A 467 -27.78 18.48 0.03
N ARG A 468 -26.58 18.99 0.31
CA ARG A 468 -26.35 20.13 1.20
C ARG A 468 -26.19 21.38 0.35
N ILE A 469 -26.80 22.49 0.76
CA ILE A 469 -27.00 23.63 -0.14
C ILE A 469 -26.28 24.87 0.38
N VAL A 470 -25.56 25.54 -0.50
CA VAL A 470 -25.00 26.88 -0.29
C VAL A 470 -25.66 27.81 -1.31
N ALA A 471 -26.53 28.70 -0.85
CA ALA A 471 -27.15 29.73 -1.67
C ALA A 471 -26.41 31.05 -1.50
N PHE A 472 -26.01 31.65 -2.62
CA PHE A 472 -25.25 32.89 -2.66
C PHE A 472 -25.93 33.89 -3.59
N GLN A 473 -26.46 34.96 -3.00
CA GLN A 473 -26.97 36.10 -3.74
C GLN A 473 -25.80 37.01 -4.12
N SER A 474 -25.48 37.15 -5.40
CA SER A 474 -24.35 37.95 -5.88
C SER A 474 -24.57 39.47 -5.77
N PHE A 475 -25.83 39.90 -5.89
CA PHE A 475 -26.26 41.29 -5.86
C PHE A 475 -27.69 41.39 -5.32
N SER A 476 -27.99 42.41 -4.51
CA SER A 476 -29.34 42.65 -3.98
C SER A 476 -29.89 44.01 -4.41
N GLY A 477 -30.80 44.03 -5.37
CA GLY A 477 -31.52 45.23 -5.82
C GLY A 477 -32.81 45.52 -5.06
N ALA A 478 -33.51 46.60 -5.44
CA ALA A 478 -34.75 47.04 -4.79
C ALA A 478 -36.00 46.21 -5.15
N GLY A 479 -35.96 45.44 -6.23
CA GLY A 479 -37.09 44.60 -6.69
C GLY A 479 -37.44 43.47 -5.73
N ASN A 480 -38.69 43.02 -5.77
CA ASN A 480 -39.20 41.92 -4.94
C ASN A 480 -38.53 40.58 -5.26
N GLU A 481 -38.08 40.41 -6.50
CA GLU A 481 -37.45 39.22 -7.04
C GLU A 481 -36.10 38.94 -6.35
N PHE A 482 -35.42 39.97 -5.85
CA PHE A 482 -34.22 39.82 -5.02
C PHE A 482 -34.56 39.27 -3.63
N ASN A 483 -35.69 39.69 -3.03
CA ASN A 483 -36.14 39.15 -1.75
C ASN A 483 -36.64 37.71 -1.91
N ASN A 484 -37.31 37.42 -3.04
CA ASN A 484 -37.77 36.07 -3.37
C ASN A 484 -36.63 35.06 -3.42
N PHE A 485 -35.44 35.45 -3.90
CA PHE A 485 -34.27 34.58 -3.90
C PHE A 485 -33.93 34.13 -2.47
N VAL A 486 -33.78 35.09 -1.55
CA VAL A 486 -33.44 34.82 -0.15
C VAL A 486 -34.51 33.94 0.50
N LEU A 487 -35.79 34.35 0.44
CA LEU A 487 -36.89 33.59 1.05
C LEU A 487 -37.03 32.18 0.48
N ALA A 488 -36.85 32.00 -0.83
CA ALA A 488 -36.86 30.69 -1.46
C ALA A 488 -35.67 29.84 -0.99
N SER A 489 -34.46 30.41 -0.91
CA SER A 489 -33.28 29.71 -0.39
C SER A 489 -33.49 29.26 1.05
N GLU A 490 -33.95 30.14 1.94
CA GLU A 490 -34.20 29.82 3.35
C GLU A 490 -35.23 28.69 3.49
N GLY A 491 -36.36 28.78 2.78
CA GLY A 491 -37.41 27.77 2.80
C GLY A 491 -36.95 26.41 2.26
N ILE A 492 -36.24 26.40 1.11
CA ILE A 492 -35.74 25.17 0.50
C ILE A 492 -34.67 24.53 1.38
N ILE A 493 -33.71 25.29 1.90
CA ILE A 493 -32.65 24.79 2.80
C ILE A 493 -33.25 24.21 4.07
N THR A 494 -34.13 24.95 4.74
CA THR A 494 -34.74 24.53 6.01
C THR A 494 -35.59 23.27 5.83
N GLN A 495 -36.38 23.17 4.76
CA GLN A 495 -37.28 22.05 4.56
C GLN A 495 -36.56 20.81 4.00
N SER A 496 -35.57 20.98 3.11
CA SER A 496 -34.74 19.86 2.66
C SER A 496 -33.87 19.32 3.81
N ALA A 497 -33.30 20.19 4.65
CA ALA A 497 -32.57 19.82 5.86
C ALA A 497 -33.37 18.89 6.79
N LYS A 498 -34.65 19.21 7.03
CA LYS A 498 -35.58 18.35 7.81
C LYS A 498 -35.71 16.95 7.21
N ASN A 499 -35.88 16.86 5.89
CA ASN A 499 -36.03 15.58 5.20
C ASN A 499 -34.73 14.78 5.20
N VAL A 500 -33.60 15.44 4.90
CA VAL A 500 -32.27 14.82 4.87
C VAL A 500 -31.86 14.34 6.26
N ALA A 501 -32.17 15.08 7.33
CA ALA A 501 -31.91 14.65 8.70
C ALA A 501 -32.63 13.31 9.04
N LYS A 502 -33.88 13.14 8.59
CA LYS A 502 -34.61 11.88 8.75
C LYS A 502 -33.96 10.73 7.98
N LEU A 503 -33.58 10.97 6.73
CA LEU A 503 -32.88 9.97 5.91
C LEU A 503 -31.50 9.63 6.49
N LYS A 504 -30.83 10.59 7.15
CA LYS A 504 -29.53 10.38 7.79
C LYS A 504 -29.60 9.39 8.95
N MET A 505 -30.71 9.37 9.69
CA MET A 505 -30.94 8.39 10.78
C MET A 505 -30.82 6.94 10.29
N GLU A 506 -31.00 6.68 8.99
CA GLU A 506 -30.84 5.33 8.44
C GLU A 506 -29.38 4.84 8.43
N LYS A 507 -28.41 5.75 8.61
CA LYS A 507 -26.96 5.46 8.61
C LYS A 507 -26.29 5.63 9.98
N ILE A 508 -26.99 6.18 10.97
CA ILE A 508 -26.46 6.43 12.32
C ILE A 508 -26.77 5.22 13.21
N VAL A 509 -25.76 4.76 13.94
CA VAL A 509 -25.86 3.62 14.87
C VAL A 509 -25.64 4.02 16.33
N ASP A 510 -25.04 5.19 16.60
CA ASP A 510 -24.87 5.73 17.95
C ASP A 510 -25.95 6.77 18.26
N GLN A 511 -26.73 6.54 19.31
CA GLN A 511 -27.80 7.46 19.72
C GLN A 511 -27.25 8.84 20.14
N ASN A 512 -25.98 8.93 20.57
CA ASN A 512 -25.36 10.18 20.96
C ASN A 512 -25.08 11.11 19.77
N GLU A 513 -25.10 10.58 18.54
CA GLU A 513 -24.94 11.36 17.29
C GLU A 513 -26.26 11.99 16.82
N VAL A 514 -27.37 11.74 17.51
CA VAL A 514 -28.69 12.27 17.19
C VAL A 514 -29.00 13.51 18.04
N THR A 515 -29.28 14.63 17.36
CA THR A 515 -29.68 15.87 18.03
C THR A 515 -31.16 15.83 18.41
N ASN A 516 -31.46 15.79 19.72
CA ASN A 516 -32.83 15.70 20.27
C ASN A 516 -33.67 16.97 20.10
N LYS A 517 -33.03 18.13 19.86
CA LYS A 517 -33.68 19.42 19.60
C LYS A 517 -33.20 19.99 18.28
N ASN A 518 -33.80 19.52 17.18
CA ASN A 518 -33.46 20.01 15.85
C ASN A 518 -34.14 21.36 15.58
N ASN A 519 -33.36 22.44 15.67
CA ASN A 519 -33.70 23.75 15.16
C ASN A 519 -33.04 23.93 13.77
N TYR A 520 -33.88 24.03 12.75
CA TYR A 520 -33.46 24.23 11.37
C TYR A 520 -33.52 25.70 10.95
N ASN A 521 -33.70 26.62 11.89
CA ASN A 521 -33.59 28.04 11.60
C ASN A 521 -32.15 28.39 11.28
N LEU A 522 -31.97 29.29 10.32
CA LEU A 522 -30.66 29.83 10.02
C LEU A 522 -30.26 30.82 11.13
N VAL A 523 -29.06 30.66 11.65
CA VAL A 523 -28.45 31.59 12.61
C VAL A 523 -27.58 32.56 11.82
N GLY A 524 -27.82 33.85 12.01
CA GLY A 524 -27.03 34.91 11.37
C GLY A 524 -25.66 35.06 12.01
N ASN A 525 -24.65 35.21 11.16
CA ASN A 525 -23.29 35.64 11.52
C ASN A 525 -23.06 37.09 11.04
N GLU A 526 -21.81 37.54 11.08
CA GLU A 526 -21.39 38.83 10.51
C GLU A 526 -21.75 38.94 9.00
N ASP A 527 -22.10 40.16 8.56
CA ASP A 527 -22.18 40.59 7.16
C ASP A 527 -23.00 39.72 6.17
N GLY A 528 -24.18 39.25 6.58
CA GLY A 528 -25.15 38.63 5.66
C GLY A 528 -24.93 37.15 5.37
N LEU A 529 -24.11 36.46 6.18
CA LEU A 529 -23.93 35.01 6.17
C LEU A 529 -24.84 34.34 7.20
N TYR A 530 -25.77 33.51 6.73
CA TYR A 530 -26.71 32.75 7.55
C TYR A 530 -26.47 31.25 7.36
N SER A 531 -26.49 30.48 8.44
CA SER A 531 -26.22 29.04 8.37
C SER A 531 -27.09 28.23 9.32
N LEU A 532 -27.37 26.98 8.97
CA LEU A 532 -27.91 26.02 9.94
C LEU A 532 -26.90 25.83 11.08
N ASP A 533 -27.36 25.81 12.33
CA ASP A 533 -26.48 25.67 13.51
C ASP A 533 -26.02 24.21 13.70
N TYR A 534 -25.22 23.72 12.75
CA TYR A 534 -24.62 22.40 12.75
C TYR A 534 -23.30 22.38 13.53
N PRO A 535 -23.04 21.40 14.40
CA PRO A 535 -23.91 20.28 14.78
C PRO A 535 -24.79 20.56 16.03
N LYS A 536 -24.78 21.79 16.57
CA LYS A 536 -25.36 22.10 17.89
C LYS A 536 -26.86 21.88 17.95
N THR A 537 -27.61 22.46 17.03
CA THR A 537 -29.07 22.33 16.97
C THR A 537 -29.57 21.88 15.60
N SER A 538 -28.71 21.69 14.60
CA SER A 538 -29.08 21.11 13.31
C SER A 538 -28.32 19.82 13.05
N MET A 539 -29.01 18.82 12.48
CA MET A 539 -28.40 17.59 11.97
C MET A 539 -27.86 17.71 10.55
N THR A 540 -28.04 18.84 9.86
CA THR A 540 -27.57 19.02 8.47
C THR A 540 -26.98 20.40 8.27
N GLN A 541 -26.09 20.52 7.28
CA GLN A 541 -25.42 21.76 6.93
C GLN A 541 -26.18 22.50 5.82
N GLY A 542 -26.10 23.83 5.82
CA GLY A 542 -26.69 24.67 4.79
C GLY A 542 -26.42 26.14 5.06
N PHE A 543 -26.26 26.92 3.99
CA PHE A 543 -25.86 28.33 4.05
C PHE A 543 -26.70 29.18 3.09
N VAL A 544 -27.08 30.37 3.55
CA VAL A 544 -27.63 31.45 2.73
C VAL A 544 -26.76 32.67 2.92
N ILE A 545 -26.30 33.26 1.82
CA ILE A 545 -25.44 34.44 1.82
C ILE A 545 -26.15 35.50 0.99
N TYR A 546 -26.36 36.67 1.58
CA TYR A 546 -26.95 37.80 0.86
C TYR A 546 -26.37 39.14 1.32
N PRO A 547 -26.12 40.08 0.38
CA PRO A 547 -25.61 41.40 0.72
C PRO A 547 -26.74 42.34 1.14
N ARG A 548 -26.37 43.55 1.62
CA ARG A 548 -27.36 44.62 1.83
C ARG A 548 -27.91 45.11 0.49
N LYS A 549 -29.04 45.80 0.54
CA LYS A 549 -29.66 46.41 -0.64
C LYS A 549 -28.70 47.40 -1.30
N GLY A 550 -28.52 47.28 -2.61
CA GLY A 550 -27.61 48.08 -3.42
C GLY A 550 -26.16 47.57 -3.46
N GLU A 551 -25.83 46.51 -2.72
CA GLU A 551 -24.44 46.01 -2.60
C GLU A 551 -24.21 44.69 -3.35
N LEU A 552 -22.94 44.43 -3.66
CA LEU A 552 -22.45 43.14 -4.15
C LEU A 552 -22.01 42.27 -2.97
N ALA A 553 -22.30 40.98 -3.04
CA ALA A 553 -21.81 40.06 -2.02
C ALA A 553 -20.31 39.81 -2.14
N SER A 554 -19.66 39.61 -1.00
CA SER A 554 -18.23 39.30 -0.94
C SER A 554 -17.98 37.84 -1.34
N ASN A 555 -17.20 37.62 -2.40
CA ASN A 555 -16.79 36.28 -2.85
C ASN A 555 -16.07 35.49 -1.73
N SER A 556 -15.39 36.20 -0.82
CA SER A 556 -14.73 35.58 0.33
C SER A 556 -15.71 34.88 1.28
N LEU A 557 -16.97 35.34 1.38
CA LEU A 557 -18.00 34.69 2.19
C LEU A 557 -18.43 33.36 1.56
N LEU A 558 -18.54 33.29 0.22
CA LEU A 558 -18.84 32.04 -0.47
C LEU A 558 -17.70 31.04 -0.35
N ALA A 559 -16.45 31.47 -0.51
CA ALA A 559 -15.28 30.63 -0.28
C ALA A 559 -15.25 30.08 1.17
N LYS A 560 -15.51 30.94 2.17
CA LYS A 560 -15.61 30.54 3.58
C LYS A 560 -16.74 29.53 3.81
N ALA A 561 -17.91 29.72 3.23
CA ALA A 561 -19.04 28.79 3.37
C ALA A 561 -18.75 27.44 2.74
N LEU A 562 -18.10 27.40 1.57
CA LEU A 562 -17.70 26.16 0.92
C LEU A 562 -16.61 25.40 1.67
N ASP A 563 -15.62 26.11 2.21
CA ASP A 563 -14.60 25.52 3.09
C ASP A 563 -15.26 24.93 4.35
N SER A 564 -16.17 25.69 4.98
CA SER A 564 -16.88 25.26 6.19
C SER A 564 -17.75 24.04 5.93
N ILE A 565 -18.59 24.07 4.89
CA ILE A 565 -19.52 22.97 4.59
C ILE A 565 -18.76 21.69 4.24
N THR A 566 -17.69 21.80 3.45
CA THR A 566 -16.86 20.64 3.07
C THR A 566 -16.16 20.05 4.29
N THR A 567 -15.66 20.91 5.19
CA THR A 567 -15.04 20.47 6.45
C THR A 567 -16.05 19.79 7.37
N GLN A 568 -17.25 20.35 7.50
CA GLN A 568 -18.33 19.80 8.32
C GLN A 568 -18.82 18.44 7.78
N ILE A 569 -19.04 18.30 6.46
CA ILE A 569 -19.42 17.03 5.83
C ILE A 569 -18.30 15.99 5.99
N THR A 570 -17.04 16.40 5.79
CA THR A 570 -15.90 15.48 5.97
C THR A 570 -15.83 14.95 7.40
N LYS A 571 -16.07 15.82 8.39
CA LYS A 571 -16.12 15.43 9.80
C LYS A 571 -17.29 14.48 10.08
N GLU A 572 -18.49 14.83 9.62
CA GLU A 572 -19.70 13.98 9.73
C GLU A 572 -19.45 12.58 9.17
N ASN A 573 -18.95 12.49 7.94
CA ASN A 573 -18.71 11.22 7.29
C ASN A 573 -17.66 10.38 8.04
N LYS A 574 -16.60 11.00 8.57
CA LYS A 574 -15.60 10.29 9.40
C LYS A 574 -16.18 9.77 10.71
N GLU A 575 -17.08 10.52 11.33
CA GLU A 575 -17.77 10.10 12.56
C GLU A 575 -18.69 8.91 12.26
N ILE A 576 -19.50 8.98 11.20
CA ILE A 576 -20.35 7.87 10.74
C ILE A 576 -19.52 6.63 10.39
N ASP A 577 -18.44 6.80 9.62
CA ASP A 577 -17.53 5.71 9.24
C ASP A 577 -16.95 5.02 10.49
N ALA A 578 -16.47 5.81 11.46
CA ALA A 578 -15.87 5.31 12.69
C ALA A 578 -16.90 4.59 13.57
N SER A 579 -18.09 5.18 13.72
CA SER A 579 -19.19 4.65 14.52
C SER A 579 -19.68 3.32 13.96
N LEU A 580 -20.01 3.28 12.66
CA LEU A 580 -20.40 2.04 11.98
C LEU A 580 -19.30 0.98 12.09
N THR A 581 -18.04 1.34 11.83
CA THR A 581 -16.91 0.39 11.94
C THR A 581 -16.81 -0.18 13.36
N LYS A 582 -16.95 0.66 14.39
CA LYS A 582 -16.93 0.24 15.79
C LYS A 582 -18.05 -0.74 16.11
N TYR A 583 -19.28 -0.45 15.70
CA TYR A 583 -20.42 -1.33 15.92
C TYR A 583 -20.30 -2.66 15.16
N PHE A 584 -19.83 -2.64 13.91
CA PHE A 584 -19.58 -3.87 13.16
C PHE A 584 -18.42 -4.69 13.71
N LYS A 585 -17.42 -4.07 14.35
CA LYS A 585 -16.36 -4.77 15.10
C LYS A 585 -16.78 -5.26 16.48
N SER A 586 -17.98 -4.93 16.95
CA SER A 586 -18.47 -5.40 18.24
C SER A 586 -18.90 -6.86 18.17
N ASN A 587 -19.03 -7.51 19.34
CA ASN A 587 -19.54 -8.88 19.44
C ASN A 587 -20.90 -9.06 18.76
N VAL A 588 -21.75 -8.02 18.75
CA VAL A 588 -23.07 -8.06 18.11
C VAL A 588 -22.94 -7.98 16.59
N GLY A 589 -22.02 -7.14 16.09
CA GLY A 589 -21.82 -6.88 14.68
C GLY A 589 -21.16 -8.02 13.90
N VAL A 590 -20.50 -8.96 14.57
CA VAL A 590 -19.86 -10.14 13.94
C VAL A 590 -20.44 -11.48 14.38
N ALA A 591 -21.49 -11.49 15.20
CA ALA A 591 -22.02 -12.68 15.87
C ALA A 591 -22.44 -13.83 14.92
N LYS A 592 -22.77 -13.52 13.66
CA LYS A 592 -23.26 -14.47 12.66
C LYS A 592 -22.23 -14.78 11.58
N THR A 593 -20.96 -14.42 11.81
CA THR A 593 -19.88 -14.67 10.86
C THR A 593 -19.62 -16.16 10.74
N GLU A 594 -19.51 -16.67 9.52
CA GLU A 594 -19.17 -18.07 9.25
C GLU A 594 -18.00 -18.16 8.25
N ILE A 595 -17.45 -19.36 8.03
CA ILE A 595 -16.58 -19.59 6.86
C ILE A 595 -17.45 -19.72 5.62
N LYS A 596 -17.13 -18.95 4.58
CA LYS A 596 -17.75 -19.07 3.25
C LYS A 596 -17.73 -20.53 2.80
N PRO A 597 -18.84 -21.09 2.27
CA PRO A 597 -18.96 -22.52 1.95
C PRO A 597 -17.77 -23.10 1.18
N ARG A 598 -17.23 -22.35 0.20
CA ARG A 598 -16.10 -22.76 -0.64
C ARG A 598 -14.78 -23.02 0.09
N TYR A 599 -14.59 -22.49 1.30
CA TYR A 599 -13.35 -22.66 2.08
C TYR A 599 -13.49 -23.62 3.26
N ARG A 600 -14.68 -24.11 3.57
CA ARG A 600 -14.92 -24.95 4.75
C ARG A 600 -14.06 -26.21 4.79
N SER A 601 -13.81 -26.83 3.63
CA SER A 601 -12.97 -28.03 3.51
C SER A 601 -11.49 -27.78 3.82
N LEU A 602 -11.01 -26.55 3.70
CA LEU A 602 -9.62 -26.19 4.02
C LEU A 602 -9.38 -26.03 5.52
N PHE A 603 -10.44 -25.84 6.31
CA PHE A 603 -10.36 -25.56 7.74
C PHE A 603 -11.27 -26.51 8.53
N PRO A 604 -10.99 -27.83 8.49
CA PRO A 604 -11.77 -28.82 9.23
C PRO A 604 -11.71 -28.54 10.74
N GLY A 605 -12.87 -28.48 11.39
CA GLY A 605 -12.99 -28.22 12.84
C GLY A 605 -12.99 -26.74 13.22
N ALA A 606 -13.10 -25.82 12.26
CA ALA A 606 -13.23 -24.41 12.55
C ALA A 606 -14.59 -24.12 13.23
N PRO A 607 -14.66 -23.15 14.17
CA PRO A 607 -15.93 -22.81 14.81
C PRO A 607 -16.96 -22.28 13.80
N SER A 608 -18.24 -22.54 14.07
CA SER A 608 -19.36 -21.99 13.31
C SER A 608 -20.55 -21.74 14.26
N PRO A 609 -20.96 -20.47 14.48
CA PRO A 609 -20.34 -19.24 13.99
C PRO A 609 -18.92 -19.02 14.53
N MET A 610 -18.18 -18.13 13.89
CA MET A 610 -16.83 -17.74 14.30
C MET A 610 -16.85 -16.93 15.60
N PRO A 611 -15.87 -17.09 16.51
CA PRO A 611 -15.77 -16.28 17.71
C PRO A 611 -15.61 -14.80 17.36
N ALA A 612 -16.27 -13.93 18.12
CA ALA A 612 -16.28 -12.51 17.86
C ALA A 612 -14.88 -11.88 17.99
N GLU A 613 -14.07 -12.38 18.92
CA GLU A 613 -12.70 -11.95 19.19
C GLU A 613 -11.80 -12.17 17.96
N PHE A 614 -12.13 -13.14 17.11
CA PHE A 614 -11.44 -13.44 15.86
C PHE A 614 -12.03 -12.66 14.67
N SER A 615 -13.34 -12.74 14.45
CA SER A 615 -13.99 -12.14 13.28
C SER A 615 -13.96 -10.61 13.29
N SER A 616 -14.02 -9.97 14.46
CA SER A 616 -13.92 -8.51 14.60
C SER A 616 -12.59 -7.93 14.06
N GLN A 617 -11.51 -8.73 14.06
CA GLN A 617 -10.17 -8.29 13.62
C GLN A 617 -10.07 -8.06 12.11
N PHE A 618 -11.07 -8.52 11.34
CA PHE A 618 -10.99 -8.56 9.88
C PHE A 618 -12.13 -7.81 9.17
N VAL A 619 -13.02 -7.14 9.91
CA VAL A 619 -14.14 -6.34 9.38
C VAL A 619 -13.70 -5.28 8.37
N THR A 620 -12.52 -4.70 8.58
CA THR A 620 -11.92 -3.63 7.76
C THR A 620 -10.91 -4.14 6.73
N ILE A 621 -10.62 -5.44 6.71
CA ILE A 621 -9.60 -6.03 5.84
C ILE A 621 -10.29 -6.89 4.78
N ASP A 622 -10.12 -6.52 3.52
CA ASP A 622 -10.83 -7.16 2.43
C ASP A 622 -10.33 -8.59 2.18
N HIS A 623 -9.01 -8.85 2.21
CA HIS A 623 -8.43 -10.19 2.01
C HIS A 623 -7.38 -10.57 3.09
N PRO A 624 -7.81 -10.96 4.30
CA PRO A 624 -6.89 -11.18 5.42
C PRO A 624 -6.18 -12.54 5.43
N PHE A 625 -6.45 -13.42 4.47
CA PHE A 625 -5.93 -14.79 4.44
C PHE A 625 -5.14 -15.05 3.17
N LEU A 626 -4.16 -15.96 3.26
CA LEU A 626 -3.38 -16.42 2.12
C LEU A 626 -3.65 -17.91 1.88
N ILE A 627 -4.38 -18.23 0.81
CA ILE A 627 -4.93 -19.56 0.53
C ILE A 627 -4.15 -20.26 -0.57
N LYS A 628 -3.84 -21.54 -0.38
CA LYS A 628 -3.21 -22.38 -1.41
C LYS A 628 -4.21 -22.63 -2.55
N GLY A 629 -3.77 -22.48 -3.80
CA GLY A 629 -4.57 -22.75 -5.00
C GLY A 629 -3.70 -23.24 -6.16
N GLU A 630 -4.32 -23.43 -7.32
CA GLU A 630 -3.66 -23.85 -8.56
C GLU A 630 -4.11 -22.93 -9.73
N ILE A 631 -3.18 -22.58 -10.63
CA ILE A 631 -3.49 -21.84 -11.86
C ILE A 631 -3.94 -22.82 -12.93
N GLN A 632 -5.10 -22.56 -13.55
CA GLN A 632 -5.52 -23.28 -14.74
C GLN A 632 -4.62 -22.95 -15.96
N ASN A 633 -4.45 -23.93 -16.85
CA ASN A 633 -3.54 -23.81 -18.00
C ASN A 633 -3.86 -22.63 -18.94
N ASP A 634 -5.13 -22.22 -19.07
CA ASP A 634 -5.57 -21.10 -19.91
C ASP A 634 -5.05 -19.74 -19.39
N LEU A 635 -4.84 -19.61 -18.08
CA LEU A 635 -4.28 -18.40 -17.47
C LEU A 635 -2.76 -18.34 -17.60
N LYS A 636 -2.08 -19.46 -17.86
CA LYS A 636 -0.61 -19.55 -17.88
C LYS A 636 0.04 -18.58 -18.88
N TYR A 637 -0.63 -18.29 -19.99
CA TYR A 637 -0.16 -17.36 -21.03
C TYR A 637 -1.10 -16.18 -21.27
N SER A 638 -2.06 -15.95 -20.37
CA SER A 638 -3.05 -14.90 -20.56
C SER A 638 -2.40 -13.51 -20.54
N PRO A 639 -2.75 -12.61 -21.48
CA PRO A 639 -2.35 -11.20 -21.44
C PRO A 639 -3.03 -10.44 -20.29
N LEU A 640 -4.03 -11.04 -19.63
CA LEU A 640 -4.69 -10.49 -18.45
C LEU A 640 -3.84 -10.62 -17.18
N ILE A 641 -2.70 -11.32 -17.25
CA ILE A 641 -1.79 -11.53 -16.14
C ILE A 641 -0.45 -10.88 -16.47
N ASP A 642 -0.06 -9.91 -15.68
CA ASP A 642 1.27 -9.29 -15.74
C ASP A 642 2.26 -10.15 -14.93
N ARG A 643 3.44 -10.43 -15.48
CA ARG A 643 4.44 -11.30 -14.84
C ARG A 643 5.65 -10.48 -14.43
N GLY A 644 6.22 -10.80 -13.29
CA GLY A 644 7.36 -10.05 -12.80
C GLY A 644 7.86 -10.52 -11.45
N ILE A 645 8.57 -9.61 -10.79
CA ILE A 645 9.08 -9.82 -9.45
C ILE A 645 8.56 -8.74 -8.50
N LEU A 646 8.29 -9.13 -7.26
CA LEU A 646 8.01 -8.22 -6.16
C LEU A 646 9.25 -8.15 -5.26
N ILE A 647 9.85 -6.97 -5.19
CA ILE A 647 11.12 -6.77 -4.49
C ILE A 647 11.05 -5.56 -3.55
N SER A 648 11.77 -5.63 -2.43
CA SER A 648 11.95 -4.50 -1.50
C SER A 648 12.87 -3.42 -2.09
N SER A 649 12.93 -2.25 -1.45
CA SER A 649 13.87 -1.17 -1.82
C SER A 649 15.34 -1.61 -1.87
N GLU A 650 15.76 -2.51 -0.97
CA GLU A 650 17.13 -3.03 -0.94
C GLU A 650 17.37 -3.99 -2.11
N GLU A 651 16.43 -4.90 -2.36
CA GLU A 651 16.48 -5.81 -3.52
C GLU A 651 16.43 -5.05 -4.86
N TYR A 652 15.73 -3.92 -4.92
CA TYR A 652 15.67 -3.04 -6.08
C TYR A 652 17.04 -2.45 -6.43
N GLU A 653 17.75 -1.90 -5.44
CA GLU A 653 19.09 -1.37 -5.66
C GLU A 653 20.06 -2.51 -6.03
N ASN A 654 19.96 -3.67 -5.36
CA ASN A 654 20.76 -4.84 -5.69
C ASN A 654 20.55 -5.32 -7.14
N LEU A 655 19.31 -5.32 -7.64
CA LEU A 655 19.01 -5.66 -9.03
C LEU A 655 19.66 -4.67 -10.02
N ARG A 656 19.55 -3.36 -9.73
CA ARG A 656 20.18 -2.33 -10.56
C ARG A 656 21.70 -2.46 -10.58
N GLN A 657 22.32 -2.70 -9.42
CA GLN A 657 23.77 -2.91 -9.32
C GLN A 657 24.22 -4.17 -10.05
N LEU A 658 23.42 -5.25 -9.99
CA LEU A 658 23.66 -6.45 -10.77
C LEU A 658 23.65 -6.14 -12.27
N TYR A 659 22.67 -5.39 -12.77
CA TYR A 659 22.59 -5.02 -14.19
C TYR A 659 23.79 -4.17 -14.63
N LEU A 660 24.18 -3.17 -13.84
CA LEU A 660 25.38 -2.36 -14.11
C LEU A 660 26.65 -3.22 -14.12
N SER A 661 26.78 -4.13 -13.16
CA SER A 661 27.95 -5.02 -13.06
C SER A 661 28.05 -5.92 -14.29
N ILE A 662 26.93 -6.50 -14.73
CA ILE A 662 26.88 -7.30 -15.96
C ILE A 662 27.34 -6.45 -17.13
N TYR A 663 26.71 -5.30 -17.38
CA TYR A 663 27.06 -4.41 -18.48
C TYR A 663 28.56 -4.06 -18.50
N HIS A 664 29.10 -3.56 -17.39
CA HIS A 664 30.49 -3.11 -17.32
C HIS A 664 31.51 -4.23 -17.56
N GLU A 665 31.22 -5.44 -17.09
CA GLU A 665 32.10 -6.58 -17.26
C GLU A 665 31.97 -7.21 -18.66
N THR A 666 30.79 -7.20 -19.26
CA THR A 666 30.57 -7.83 -20.58
C THR A 666 30.80 -6.89 -21.76
N ILE A 667 30.55 -5.58 -21.58
CA ILE A 667 30.76 -4.52 -22.56
C ILE A 667 31.90 -3.61 -22.07
N ILE A 668 33.13 -3.93 -22.47
CA ILE A 668 34.30 -3.14 -22.13
C ILE A 668 34.40 -1.96 -23.10
N LYS A 669 34.34 -0.73 -22.58
CA LYS A 669 34.58 0.48 -23.40
C LYS A 669 35.97 0.41 -24.05
N ASN A 670 36.06 0.79 -25.32
CA ASN A 670 37.31 0.89 -26.09
C ASN A 670 38.02 -0.44 -26.38
N ARG A 671 37.28 -1.56 -26.48
CA ARG A 671 37.80 -2.85 -26.98
C ARG A 671 36.79 -3.52 -27.90
N ASP A 672 37.29 -4.29 -28.87
CA ASP A 672 36.45 -5.12 -29.73
C ASP A 672 35.68 -6.16 -28.91
N PHE A 673 34.38 -6.31 -29.22
CA PHE A 673 33.51 -7.22 -28.50
C PHE A 673 33.90 -8.68 -28.79
N ASN A 674 34.11 -9.46 -27.72
CA ASN A 674 34.36 -10.89 -27.80
C ASN A 674 33.29 -11.66 -27.02
N GLN A 675 32.35 -12.28 -27.74
CA GLN A 675 31.21 -12.99 -27.12
C GLN A 675 31.63 -14.10 -26.14
N SER A 676 32.70 -14.84 -26.43
CA SER A 676 33.14 -15.96 -25.57
C SER A 676 33.66 -15.44 -24.23
N THR A 677 34.33 -14.29 -24.26
CA THR A 677 34.81 -13.59 -23.07
C THR A 677 33.64 -12.95 -22.30
N ALA A 678 32.71 -12.29 -22.98
CA ALA A 678 31.52 -11.70 -22.38
C ALA A 678 30.69 -12.75 -21.61
N ILE A 679 30.38 -13.88 -22.23
CA ILE A 679 29.63 -14.97 -21.58
C ILE A 679 30.41 -15.56 -20.39
N LYS A 680 31.74 -15.74 -20.49
CA LYS A 680 32.56 -16.18 -19.34
C LYS A 680 32.47 -15.22 -18.15
N ARG A 681 32.50 -13.92 -18.41
CA ARG A 681 32.37 -12.89 -17.37
C ARG A 681 30.97 -12.85 -16.79
N TYR A 682 29.93 -12.94 -17.62
CA TYR A 682 28.56 -13.09 -17.17
C TYR A 682 28.37 -14.30 -16.24
N MET A 683 28.86 -15.48 -16.64
CA MET A 683 28.83 -16.68 -15.79
C MET A 683 29.55 -16.47 -14.44
N LYS A 684 30.67 -15.74 -14.43
CA LYS A 684 31.38 -15.38 -13.20
C LYS A 684 30.52 -14.49 -12.30
N ILE A 685 29.87 -13.46 -12.85
CA ILE A 685 29.01 -12.54 -12.10
C ILE A 685 27.79 -13.27 -11.53
N VAL A 686 27.13 -14.13 -12.33
CA VAL A 686 26.00 -14.95 -11.88
C VAL A 686 26.45 -15.87 -10.73
N LYS A 687 27.61 -16.52 -10.85
CA LYS A 687 28.20 -17.35 -9.77
C LYS A 687 28.48 -16.52 -8.51
N ASP A 688 29.08 -15.34 -8.67
CA ASP A 688 29.47 -14.50 -7.54
C ASP A 688 28.24 -14.00 -6.77
N ASN A 689 27.12 -13.77 -7.46
CA ASN A 689 25.82 -13.41 -6.88
C ASN A 689 24.95 -14.62 -6.47
N TYR A 690 25.33 -15.85 -6.81
CA TYR A 690 24.61 -17.06 -6.39
C TYR A 690 24.89 -17.37 -4.92
N THR A 691 23.85 -17.45 -4.10
CA THR A 691 23.92 -17.52 -2.62
C THR A 691 23.50 -18.88 -2.04
N THR A 692 23.44 -19.94 -2.84
CA THR A 692 23.10 -21.28 -2.34
C THR A 692 24.32 -22.03 -1.77
N LEU A 693 24.05 -23.12 -1.05
CA LEU A 693 25.09 -24.00 -0.49
C LEU A 693 25.84 -24.83 -1.54
N LYS A 694 25.27 -25.02 -2.74
CA LYS A 694 25.95 -25.77 -3.79
C LYS A 694 27.01 -24.86 -4.41
N GLU A 695 28.27 -25.10 -4.03
CA GLU A 695 29.39 -24.59 -4.80
C GLU A 695 29.36 -25.22 -6.20
N PHE A 696 28.83 -24.50 -7.18
CA PHE A 696 29.04 -24.86 -8.58
C PHE A 696 30.23 -24.05 -9.12
N GLN A 697 31.06 -24.69 -9.95
CA GLN A 697 32.08 -23.97 -10.69
C GLN A 697 31.40 -23.21 -11.84
N ALA A 698 31.96 -22.07 -12.28
CA ALA A 698 31.37 -21.30 -13.39
C ALA A 698 31.18 -22.15 -14.67
N LYS A 699 31.97 -23.23 -14.84
CA LYS A 699 31.82 -24.21 -15.92
C LYS A 699 30.49 -24.99 -15.88
N ASP A 700 29.90 -25.16 -14.69
CA ASP A 700 28.64 -25.89 -14.51
C ASP A 700 27.44 -25.05 -15.00
N LEU A 701 27.51 -23.72 -14.86
CA LEU A 701 26.58 -22.79 -15.51
C LEU A 701 26.65 -22.88 -17.03
N GLY A 702 27.82 -23.19 -17.59
CA GLY A 702 27.98 -23.34 -19.05
C GLY A 702 27.03 -24.36 -19.69
N LYS A 703 26.58 -25.36 -18.91
CA LYS A 703 25.61 -26.39 -19.34
C LYS A 703 24.15 -25.99 -19.11
N LYS A 704 23.91 -24.85 -18.48
CA LYS A 704 22.58 -24.31 -18.21
C LYS A 704 22.21 -23.29 -19.29
N THR A 705 20.91 -23.06 -19.44
CA THR A 705 20.35 -22.12 -20.41
C THR A 705 20.52 -20.68 -19.94
N MET A 706 20.38 -19.72 -20.85
CA MET A 706 20.38 -18.30 -20.47
C MET A 706 19.20 -18.00 -19.54
N ALA A 707 18.03 -18.59 -19.82
CA ALA A 707 16.83 -18.51 -18.99
C ALA A 707 17.11 -18.94 -17.54
N TYR A 708 17.79 -20.08 -17.35
CA TYR A 708 18.19 -20.54 -16.02
C TYR A 708 19.09 -19.53 -15.29
N ALA A 709 20.06 -18.94 -16.00
CA ALA A 709 20.97 -17.96 -15.41
C ALA A 709 20.25 -16.66 -15.01
N ILE A 710 19.29 -16.20 -15.82
CA ILE A 710 18.44 -15.04 -15.50
C ILE A 710 17.57 -15.36 -14.29
N ALA A 711 16.84 -16.47 -14.30
CA ALA A 711 15.96 -16.88 -13.20
C ALA A 711 16.72 -17.00 -11.87
N THR A 712 17.91 -17.56 -11.93
CA THR A 712 18.79 -17.74 -10.78
C THR A 712 19.36 -16.43 -10.22
N SER A 713 19.66 -15.45 -11.07
CA SER A 713 20.29 -14.20 -10.64
C SER A 713 19.28 -13.09 -10.29
N THR A 714 18.15 -13.06 -10.99
CA THR A 714 17.16 -11.97 -10.89
C THR A 714 15.86 -12.41 -10.24
N GLY A 715 15.48 -13.69 -10.36
CA GLY A 715 14.18 -14.21 -9.98
C GLY A 715 13.10 -14.10 -11.07
N TYR A 716 13.46 -13.67 -12.29
CA TYR A 716 12.52 -13.64 -13.41
C TYR A 716 12.30 -15.01 -14.05
N ASP A 717 11.13 -15.17 -14.66
CA ASP A 717 10.84 -16.26 -15.58
C ASP A 717 10.90 -15.77 -17.03
N THR A 718 11.69 -16.45 -17.87
CA THR A 718 11.85 -16.18 -19.30
C THR A 718 11.47 -17.40 -20.16
N TYR A 719 10.60 -18.29 -19.66
CA TYR A 719 10.26 -19.56 -20.31
C TYR A 719 9.72 -19.41 -21.74
N ASN A 720 9.22 -18.24 -22.12
CA ASN A 720 8.58 -17.99 -23.42
C ASN A 720 9.55 -17.51 -24.52
N GLU A 721 10.85 -17.47 -24.25
CA GLU A 721 11.86 -17.06 -25.22
C GLU A 721 12.67 -18.24 -25.73
N ASP A 722 12.41 -18.65 -26.97
CA ASP A 722 13.02 -19.83 -27.61
C ASP A 722 14.56 -19.82 -27.51
N ILE A 723 15.22 -18.70 -27.81
CA ILE A 723 16.68 -18.62 -27.76
C ILE A 723 17.20 -18.75 -26.31
N MET A 724 16.48 -18.17 -25.35
CA MET A 724 16.86 -18.17 -23.94
C MET A 724 16.71 -19.55 -23.30
N THR A 725 15.71 -20.32 -23.71
CA THR A 725 15.39 -21.65 -23.15
C THR A 725 16.05 -22.79 -23.90
N LYS A 726 16.25 -22.69 -25.22
CA LYS A 726 16.81 -23.77 -26.05
C LYS A 726 18.32 -23.91 -25.95
N TYR A 727 19.05 -22.79 -25.89
CA TYR A 727 20.51 -22.79 -25.99
C TYR A 727 21.20 -22.63 -24.63
N THR A 728 22.26 -23.41 -24.42
CA THR A 728 23.07 -23.32 -23.21
C THR A 728 24.01 -22.11 -23.26
N LEU A 729 24.50 -21.64 -22.11
CA LEU A 729 25.50 -20.57 -22.05
C LEU A 729 26.77 -20.93 -22.85
N ASN A 730 27.13 -22.21 -22.97
CA ASN A 730 28.24 -22.62 -23.85
C ASN A 730 27.92 -22.47 -25.34
N ASP A 731 26.64 -22.59 -25.73
CA ASP A 731 26.21 -22.37 -27.11
C ASP A 731 26.20 -20.88 -27.47
N TRP A 732 25.82 -20.01 -26.52
CA TRP A 732 25.95 -18.55 -26.64
C TRP A 732 27.40 -18.06 -26.87
N ARG A 733 28.40 -18.92 -26.64
CA ARG A 733 29.81 -18.62 -26.95
C ARG A 733 30.19 -18.93 -28.40
N LYS A 734 29.37 -19.66 -29.15
CA LYS A 734 29.68 -20.15 -30.51
C LYS A 734 29.02 -19.27 -31.56
N LYS A 735 29.84 -18.58 -32.38
CA LYS A 735 29.36 -17.60 -33.39
C LYS A 735 28.43 -18.21 -34.43
N LYS A 736 28.55 -19.51 -34.67
CA LYS A 736 27.71 -20.27 -35.61
C LYS A 736 26.32 -20.59 -35.07
N ILE A 737 26.08 -20.42 -33.76
CA ILE A 737 24.80 -20.72 -33.13
C ILE A 737 24.04 -19.43 -32.82
N ILE A 738 24.72 -18.44 -32.23
CA ILE A 738 24.16 -17.11 -31.95
C ILE A 738 25.09 -16.07 -32.53
N ASP A 739 24.50 -15.12 -33.27
CA ASP A 739 25.24 -14.04 -33.90
C ASP A 739 25.92 -13.14 -32.84
N PRO A 740 27.21 -12.78 -33.01
CA PRO A 740 27.92 -11.91 -32.08
C PRO A 740 27.23 -10.57 -31.82
N THR A 741 26.52 -10.03 -32.79
CA THR A 741 25.78 -8.76 -32.72
C THR A 741 24.63 -8.88 -31.71
N ILE A 742 23.84 -9.95 -31.80
CA ILE A 742 22.76 -10.27 -30.86
C ILE A 742 23.31 -10.36 -29.43
N VAL A 743 24.44 -11.06 -29.23
CA VAL A 743 25.05 -11.20 -27.88
C VAL A 743 25.56 -9.85 -27.36
N LYS A 744 26.14 -9.01 -28.24
CA LYS A 744 26.61 -7.66 -27.89
C LYS A 744 25.44 -6.77 -27.46
N GLU A 745 24.37 -6.74 -28.24
CA GLU A 745 23.18 -5.94 -27.96
C GLU A 745 22.46 -6.42 -26.69
N TYR A 746 22.35 -7.73 -26.49
CA TYR A 746 21.78 -8.31 -25.27
C TYR A 746 22.51 -7.82 -24.02
N PHE A 747 23.85 -7.82 -24.05
CA PHE A 747 24.64 -7.31 -22.93
C PHE A 747 24.64 -5.78 -22.82
N ALA A 748 24.53 -5.05 -23.94
CA ALA A 748 24.36 -3.60 -23.92
C ALA A 748 23.02 -3.18 -23.28
N ASN A 749 21.96 -3.96 -23.51
CA ASN A 749 20.62 -3.73 -22.96
C ASN A 749 20.61 -3.68 -21.42
N TYR A 750 21.51 -4.38 -20.72
CA TYR A 750 21.60 -4.29 -19.26
C TYR A 750 21.85 -2.85 -18.75
N LYS A 751 22.54 -2.00 -19.51
CA LYS A 751 22.67 -0.56 -19.16
C LYS A 751 21.33 0.16 -19.28
N VAL A 752 20.60 -0.08 -20.37
CA VAL A 752 19.26 0.49 -20.60
C VAL A 752 18.32 0.07 -19.47
N LEU A 753 18.33 -1.21 -19.07
CA LEU A 753 17.52 -1.71 -17.97
C LEU A 753 17.91 -1.08 -16.63
N ALA A 754 19.20 -0.89 -16.36
CA ALA A 754 19.67 -0.23 -15.13
C ALA A 754 19.28 1.26 -15.06
N ASP A 755 19.32 1.97 -16.19
CA ASP A 755 18.90 3.37 -16.29
C ASP A 755 17.38 3.50 -16.16
N ARG A 756 16.65 2.59 -16.82
CA ARG A 756 15.19 2.49 -16.71
C ARG A 756 14.74 2.26 -15.26
N LEU A 757 15.45 1.43 -14.49
CA LEU A 757 15.23 1.30 -13.05
C LEU A 757 15.49 2.65 -12.36
N LEU A 758 16.63 3.30 -12.59
CA LEU A 758 16.93 4.60 -11.98
C LEU A 758 15.85 5.66 -12.23
N GLU A 759 15.41 5.81 -13.47
CA GLU A 759 14.40 6.78 -13.92
C GLU A 759 13.01 6.49 -13.32
N ASN A 760 12.67 5.22 -13.14
CA ASN A 760 11.35 4.79 -12.66
C ASN A 760 11.27 4.55 -11.15
N LYS A 761 12.34 4.80 -10.38
CA LYS A 761 12.38 4.56 -8.92
C LYS A 761 11.25 5.22 -8.14
N ASN A 762 10.72 6.35 -8.62
CA ASN A 762 9.61 7.07 -7.99
C ASN A 762 8.28 6.96 -8.77
N ASN A 763 8.23 6.12 -9.80
CA ASN A 763 7.05 5.98 -10.65
C ASN A 763 5.92 5.24 -9.90
N LYS A 764 4.80 5.93 -9.67
CA LYS A 764 3.62 5.41 -8.96
C LYS A 764 3.03 4.14 -9.59
N LYS A 765 3.34 3.81 -10.85
CA LYS A 765 2.88 2.58 -11.52
C LYS A 765 3.59 1.31 -11.05
N ILE A 766 4.84 1.43 -10.58
CA ILE A 766 5.66 0.31 -10.09
C ILE A 766 5.86 0.33 -8.58
N VAL A 767 5.76 1.50 -7.94
CA VAL A 767 5.90 1.66 -6.49
C VAL A 767 4.64 1.19 -5.79
N ILE A 768 4.81 0.26 -4.85
CA ILE A 768 3.76 -0.26 -3.99
C ILE A 768 4.09 0.11 -2.55
N LYS A 769 3.20 0.86 -1.90
CA LYS A 769 3.29 1.15 -0.47
C LYS A 769 2.35 0.24 0.31
N GLN A 770 2.89 -0.47 1.29
CA GLN A 770 2.12 -1.32 2.19
C GLN A 770 2.53 -1.02 3.64
N ASN A 771 1.60 -0.50 4.45
CA ASN A 771 1.80 -0.34 5.90
C ASN A 771 3.10 0.39 6.30
N GLY A 772 3.52 1.39 5.51
CA GLY A 772 4.75 2.15 5.72
C GLY A 772 5.99 1.60 4.99
N GLU A 773 5.91 0.37 4.47
CA GLU A 773 6.99 -0.25 3.68
C GLU A 773 6.80 0.00 2.19
N THR A 774 7.93 0.03 1.47
CA THR A 774 7.96 0.24 0.02
C THR A 774 8.45 -1.02 -0.70
N TYR A 775 7.64 -1.50 -1.62
CA TYR A 775 7.93 -2.58 -2.54
C TYR A 775 7.85 -2.08 -3.98
N TYR A 776 8.43 -2.83 -4.89
CA TYR A 776 8.41 -2.53 -6.30
C TYR A 776 7.92 -3.73 -7.09
N TRP A 777 6.89 -3.50 -7.91
CA TRP A 777 6.46 -4.45 -8.93
C TRP A 777 7.25 -4.22 -10.21
N ILE A 778 8.17 -5.12 -10.49
CA ILE A 778 9.02 -5.03 -11.68
C ILE A 778 8.58 -6.09 -12.69
N ASN A 779 7.81 -5.65 -13.68
CA ASN A 779 7.28 -6.51 -14.72
C ASN A 779 8.29 -6.81 -15.85
N GLN A 780 7.81 -7.46 -16.91
CA GLN A 780 8.58 -7.84 -18.09
C GLN A 780 9.23 -6.63 -18.82
N TYR A 781 8.77 -5.40 -18.58
CA TYR A 781 9.43 -4.21 -19.13
C TYR A 781 10.85 -4.01 -18.56
N TYR A 782 11.25 -4.68 -17.48
CA TYR A 782 12.61 -4.57 -16.93
C TYR A 782 13.39 -5.89 -17.00
N LEU A 783 12.84 -6.87 -17.72
CA LEU A 783 13.40 -8.19 -17.90
C LEU A 783 14.51 -8.16 -18.96
N PRO A 784 15.68 -8.78 -18.70
CA PRO A 784 16.70 -8.98 -19.72
C PRO A 784 16.24 -10.01 -20.75
N ASN A 785 15.77 -9.54 -21.90
CA ASN A 785 15.27 -10.37 -23.00
C ASN A 785 15.79 -9.90 -24.36
N LEU A 786 15.52 -10.70 -25.40
CA LEU A 786 15.85 -10.34 -26.78
C LEU A 786 14.78 -9.42 -27.44
N TYR A 787 13.53 -9.45 -26.98
CA TYR A 787 12.44 -8.65 -27.58
C TYR A 787 12.62 -7.13 -27.39
N ASN A 788 13.30 -6.70 -26.33
CA ASN A 788 13.56 -5.29 -26.04
C ASN A 788 14.80 -4.75 -26.77
N ILE A 789 15.39 -5.52 -27.68
CA ILE A 789 16.55 -5.14 -28.48
C ILE A 789 16.03 -4.66 -29.84
N HIS A 790 16.20 -3.37 -30.13
CA HIS A 790 16.04 -2.88 -31.49
C HIS A 790 17.25 -3.34 -32.29
N VAL A 791 17.05 -4.39 -33.10
CA VAL A 791 17.99 -4.77 -34.15
C VAL A 791 17.79 -3.73 -35.25
N GLU A 792 18.76 -2.83 -35.43
CA GLU A 792 18.85 -1.98 -36.62
C GLU A 792 19.33 -2.78 -37.83
#